data_AF-A0A7D8UKN2-F1
#
_entry.id   AF-A0A7D8UKN2-F1
#
_cell.length_a   1.000
_cell.length_b   1.000
_cell.length_c   1.000
_cell.angle_alpha   90.00
_cell.angle_beta   90.00
_cell.angle_gamma   90.00
#
_symmetry.space_group_name_H-M   'P 1'
#
loop_
_entity.id
_entity.type
_entity.pdbx_description
1 polymer ?
#
loop_
_entity_poly.entity_id
_entity_poly.type
_entity_poly.pdbx_seq_one_letter_code
_entity_poly.pdbx_strand_id
1 'polypeptide(L)'
;MQHRKMTRWRSTVALGAAALMTAGVAIAGAAEAGEGRGGEPRLSEAWAQSVWTLARDNRGAALEQALRDVPEAPVAGMDEIRLQSSRLLDRYAQRDARQAEQVAEARAAMADHLTRWREEGSNLAIGEALRSAVELSLLVEEKDHLLREPQVQELIRIAERAARDAESSGDWLVASELFYRLHVLLEEQRTYHDDSMRQSKRLAMLRLYVPERFWELRNARRLAEDQSPLPPYNAVGDSYRDKIAGVDRGVISRALQRAADGHVEGATMASLLEGGLNAVETFATTADLAAAFPRLGDQRAVKQFTDGLTRERAKIAGSPMRLGVSESNNLLNNVLELNRRTLGIPEEAILHAFGNGAMGQLDEFSAIIWPDELARFQRSIDGAFIGVGIQIQMDELFNIKVVTPIEGTPAQRAGIRAGDLIKKVNGEVTAGFTLDQAVDLITGPAGTRVVLTIEREDANGVPREIEVPIVRDRIELRTVKGWRKDGVAEDDWDWFIDSSRGIGYIRLTQFTENTTRDFDHAVVEMKADGLRGLILDLRYNPGGRLDQAVNIANRFIDDGPIVTVHDAADRRLNSERARRGRATLQGIPVIVLVNENSASASEIVSGAIQDYATQGRIDAIVLGDRTFGKGSVQNVWPLGPVSAMKLTTQYYKLPLGRLIHRRPGDVTWGVEPDLIVKMLPSQMLESLEIRLSADVLPMDEHGNIVEDANRRDPSELLDDGHDLQLHTALVLLQARGLPNSRDTRHTMQRPAGVPN
;
A
#
# COMPACT_ATOMS: atom_id res chain seq x y z
N MET A 1 52.66 -2.44 -30.59
CA MET A 1 52.33 -3.55 -29.66
C MET A 1 50.81 -3.59 -29.58
N GLN A 2 50.12 -4.58 -30.17
CA GLN A 2 49.86 -5.93 -29.60
C GLN A 2 49.20 -5.84 -28.21
N HIS A 3 48.01 -6.41 -27.93
CA HIS A 3 47.13 -7.33 -28.71
C HIS A 3 45.65 -7.16 -28.25
N ARG A 4 44.64 -7.12 -29.16
CA ARG A 4 43.69 -8.23 -29.55
C ARG A 4 42.79 -8.74 -28.38
N LYS A 5 41.53 -9.22 -28.52
CA LYS A 5 40.47 -9.38 -29.59
C LYS A 5 39.18 -9.96 -28.89
N MET A 6 37.96 -10.07 -29.43
CA MET A 6 37.27 -9.66 -30.69
C MET A 6 35.73 -9.64 -30.50
N THR A 7 35.03 -8.59 -30.97
CA THR A 7 33.78 -8.61 -31.81
C THR A 7 32.61 -9.60 -31.58
N ARG A 8 31.38 -9.12 -31.79
CA ARG A 8 30.64 -9.34 -33.07
C ARG A 8 29.50 -8.35 -33.34
N TRP A 9 28.95 -8.41 -34.55
CA TRP A 9 28.18 -7.37 -35.25
C TRP A 9 26.74 -7.82 -35.57
N ARG A 10 25.93 -6.83 -35.99
CA ARG A 10 24.61 -6.84 -36.67
C ARG A 10 24.55 -7.85 -37.87
N SER A 11 23.43 -8.17 -38.56
CA SER A 11 22.15 -7.44 -38.80
C SER A 11 21.04 -8.34 -39.43
N THR A 12 19.76 -8.05 -39.13
CA THR A 12 18.53 -8.00 -40.00
C THR A 12 18.03 -9.14 -40.94
N VAL A 13 16.67 -9.19 -41.03
CA VAL A 13 15.74 -9.66 -42.11
C VAL A 13 15.01 -11.03 -41.95
N ALA A 14 13.77 -10.92 -41.42
CA ALA A 14 12.46 -11.46 -41.86
C ALA A 14 12.19 -12.89 -42.38
N LEU A 15 10.94 -13.32 -42.06
CA LEU A 15 10.04 -14.30 -42.73
C LEU A 15 10.30 -15.81 -42.59
N GLY A 16 9.43 -16.46 -41.81
CA GLY A 16 8.60 -17.56 -42.34
C GLY A 16 8.84 -19.00 -41.85
N ALA A 17 7.73 -19.64 -41.45
CA ALA A 17 7.48 -21.08 -41.38
C ALA A 17 8.09 -21.92 -40.23
N ALA A 18 7.25 -22.86 -39.76
CA ALA A 18 7.47 -23.74 -38.62
C ALA A 18 8.36 -24.96 -38.93
N ALA A 19 9.01 -25.50 -37.89
CA ALA A 19 9.33 -26.93 -37.78
C ALA A 19 9.49 -27.35 -36.30
N LEU A 20 8.81 -28.41 -35.88
CA LEU A 20 9.10 -29.10 -34.63
C LEU A 20 10.45 -29.83 -34.73
N MET A 21 11.27 -29.78 -33.67
CA MET A 21 12.14 -30.89 -33.30
C MET A 21 12.31 -30.96 -31.77
N THR A 22 11.81 -32.04 -31.18
CA THR A 22 12.14 -32.47 -29.82
C THR A 22 13.53 -33.09 -29.78
N ALA A 23 14.35 -32.71 -28.80
CA ALA A 23 15.61 -33.40 -28.48
C ALA A 23 15.68 -33.68 -26.98
N GLY A 24 15.23 -34.87 -26.57
CA GLY A 24 15.41 -35.36 -25.20
C GLY A 24 16.85 -35.82 -24.98
N VAL A 25 17.45 -35.46 -23.84
CA VAL A 25 18.75 -35.98 -23.40
C VAL A 25 18.50 -37.10 -22.39
N ALA A 26 18.74 -38.35 -22.82
CA ALA A 26 18.78 -39.49 -21.91
C ALA A 26 20.15 -39.55 -21.21
N ILE A 27 20.14 -39.63 -19.88
CA ILE A 27 21.31 -40.03 -19.10
C ILE A 27 21.06 -41.43 -18.54
N ALA A 28 21.72 -42.42 -19.12
CA ALA A 28 21.75 -43.78 -18.61
C ALA A 28 23.19 -44.12 -18.18
N GLY A 29 23.36 -44.43 -16.90
CA GLY A 29 24.60 -44.92 -16.31
C GLY A 29 24.24 -45.94 -15.24
N ALA A 30 24.58 -47.21 -15.47
CA ALA A 30 24.03 -48.33 -14.72
C ALA A 30 24.63 -48.50 -13.30
N ALA A 31 23.80 -48.94 -12.37
CA ALA A 31 24.21 -49.67 -11.18
C ALA A 31 23.25 -50.86 -11.01
N GLU A 32 23.79 -52.08 -10.95
CA GLU A 32 22.98 -53.30 -10.93
C GLU A 32 22.33 -53.59 -9.56
N ALA A 33 21.17 -54.22 -9.64
CA ALA A 33 20.35 -54.85 -8.61
C ALA A 33 20.93 -54.98 -7.18
N GLY A 34 20.31 -54.22 -6.26
CA GLY A 34 20.05 -54.67 -4.90
C GLY A 34 18.56 -54.51 -4.62
N GLU A 35 17.79 -55.60 -4.64
CA GLU A 35 16.34 -55.56 -4.34
C GLU A 35 16.13 -55.17 -2.87
N GLY A 36 15.70 -53.93 -2.65
CA GLY A 36 15.31 -53.41 -1.34
C GLY A 36 14.26 -52.32 -1.49
N ARG A 37 13.11 -52.48 -0.83
CA ARG A 37 11.96 -51.56 -0.85
C ARG A 37 12.24 -50.22 -0.14
N GLY A 38 13.18 -49.43 -0.67
CA GLY A 38 13.67 -48.19 -0.04
C GLY A 38 14.08 -47.08 -1.02
N GLY A 39 13.72 -47.20 -2.30
CA GLY A 39 14.03 -46.20 -3.34
C GLY A 39 13.02 -45.06 -3.42
N GLU A 40 11.74 -45.36 -3.63
CA GLU A 40 10.68 -44.37 -3.91
C GLU A 40 10.51 -43.28 -2.84
N PRO A 41 10.51 -43.58 -1.51
CA PRO A 41 10.37 -42.54 -0.49
C PRO A 41 11.51 -41.50 -0.48
N ARG A 42 12.67 -41.84 -1.06
CA ARG A 42 13.79 -40.89 -1.23
C ARG A 42 13.61 -39.99 -2.44
N LEU A 43 12.89 -40.45 -3.48
CA LEU A 43 12.60 -39.66 -4.67
C LEU A 43 11.57 -38.56 -4.36
N SER A 44 10.54 -38.87 -3.57
CA SER A 44 9.57 -37.87 -3.09
C SER A 44 10.22 -36.82 -2.17
N GLU A 45 11.10 -37.24 -1.26
CA GLU A 45 11.85 -36.35 -0.35
C GLU A 45 12.79 -35.42 -1.15
N ALA A 46 13.51 -35.96 -2.14
CA ALA A 46 14.37 -35.18 -3.03
C ALA A 46 13.58 -34.22 -3.94
N TRP A 47 12.42 -34.63 -4.47
CA TRP A 47 11.53 -33.78 -5.26
C TRP A 47 10.99 -32.61 -4.42
N ALA A 48 10.47 -32.87 -3.22
CA ALA A 48 9.95 -31.83 -2.33
C ALA A 48 11.04 -30.81 -1.94
N GLN A 49 12.25 -31.28 -1.63
CA GLN A 49 13.40 -30.40 -1.39
C GLN A 49 13.79 -29.60 -2.65
N SER A 50 13.70 -30.18 -3.85
CA SER A 50 13.95 -29.49 -5.12
C SER A 50 12.94 -28.38 -5.35
N VAL A 51 11.64 -28.66 -5.23
CA VAL A 51 10.54 -27.67 -5.34
C VAL A 51 10.75 -26.49 -4.38
N TRP A 52 11.02 -26.76 -3.11
CA TRP A 52 11.30 -25.72 -2.10
C TRP A 52 12.55 -24.88 -2.45
N THR A 53 13.60 -25.53 -2.97
CA THR A 53 14.84 -24.85 -3.37
C THR A 53 14.64 -23.98 -4.62
N LEU A 54 13.92 -24.48 -5.62
CA LEU A 54 13.59 -23.75 -6.85
C LEU A 54 12.72 -22.53 -6.57
N ALA A 55 11.78 -22.64 -5.62
CA ALA A 55 11.02 -21.51 -5.12
C ALA A 55 11.92 -20.48 -4.42
N ARG A 56 12.74 -20.90 -3.45
CA ARG A 56 13.63 -20.02 -2.68
C ARG A 56 14.72 -19.33 -3.53
N ASP A 57 15.10 -19.91 -4.67
CA ASP A 57 16.10 -19.35 -5.60
C ASP A 57 15.44 -18.61 -6.80
N ASN A 58 14.15 -18.25 -6.71
CA ASN A 58 13.34 -17.57 -7.73
C ASN A 58 13.38 -18.22 -9.15
N ARG A 59 13.34 -19.55 -9.22
CA ARG A 59 13.50 -20.31 -10.48
C ARG A 59 12.16 -20.69 -11.13
N GLY A 60 11.25 -19.73 -11.28
CA GLY A 60 9.85 -19.91 -11.73
C GLY A 60 9.62 -21.00 -12.80
N ALA A 61 10.19 -20.85 -14.00
CA ALA A 61 9.98 -21.83 -15.09
C ALA A 61 10.48 -23.27 -14.76
N ALA A 62 11.50 -23.42 -13.90
CA ALA A 62 11.97 -24.72 -13.44
C ALA A 62 11.13 -25.27 -12.27
N LEU A 63 10.59 -24.37 -11.42
CA LEU A 63 9.60 -24.71 -10.40
C LEU A 63 8.31 -25.24 -11.06
N GLU A 64 7.76 -24.55 -12.05
CA GLU A 64 6.61 -25.03 -12.82
C GLU A 64 6.84 -26.41 -13.42
N GLN A 65 8.03 -26.64 -13.99
CA GLN A 65 8.36 -27.96 -14.55
C GLN A 65 8.42 -29.03 -13.45
N ALA A 66 9.02 -28.74 -12.29
CA ALA A 66 9.00 -29.64 -11.16
C ALA A 66 7.58 -29.93 -10.62
N LEU A 67 6.65 -28.97 -10.74
CA LEU A 67 5.23 -29.13 -10.40
C LEU A 67 4.42 -29.88 -11.48
N ARG A 68 4.89 -29.94 -12.73
CA ARG A 68 4.36 -30.90 -13.73
C ARG A 68 4.83 -32.32 -13.43
N ASP A 69 6.10 -32.45 -13.04
CA ASP A 69 6.78 -33.74 -12.84
C ASP A 69 6.61 -34.30 -11.40
N VAL A 70 5.41 -34.20 -10.80
CA VAL A 70 5.13 -34.73 -9.45
C VAL A 70 5.24 -36.26 -9.44
N PRO A 71 6.13 -36.86 -8.63
CA PRO A 71 6.41 -38.30 -8.69
C PRO A 71 5.17 -39.20 -8.51
N GLU A 72 5.09 -40.27 -9.29
CA GLU A 72 4.17 -41.38 -9.05
C GLU A 72 4.74 -42.29 -7.95
N ALA A 73 4.61 -41.85 -6.69
CA ALA A 73 5.05 -42.60 -5.52
C ALA A 73 3.86 -42.87 -4.57
N PRO A 74 3.77 -44.07 -3.94
CA PRO A 74 2.69 -44.45 -3.02
C PRO A 74 2.86 -43.80 -1.63
N VAL A 75 3.09 -42.49 -1.61
CA VAL A 75 3.24 -41.67 -0.40
C VAL A 75 1.90 -40.99 -0.13
N ALA A 76 1.43 -41.04 1.13
CA ALA A 76 0.18 -40.44 1.52
C ALA A 76 0.14 -38.95 1.13
N GLY A 77 -0.91 -38.57 0.39
CA GLY A 77 -1.10 -37.21 -0.10
C GLY A 77 -0.37 -36.84 -1.39
N MET A 78 0.38 -37.75 -2.04
CA MET A 78 1.05 -37.42 -3.31
C MET A 78 0.05 -37.09 -4.43
N ASP A 79 -1.08 -37.81 -4.51
CA ASP A 79 -2.09 -37.61 -5.55
C ASP A 79 -2.83 -36.27 -5.42
N GLU A 80 -3.09 -35.83 -4.20
CA GLU A 80 -3.66 -34.51 -3.93
C GLU A 80 -2.68 -33.39 -4.28
N ILE A 81 -1.39 -33.52 -3.95
CA ILE A 81 -0.36 -32.57 -4.37
C ILE A 81 -0.31 -32.49 -5.90
N ARG A 82 -0.42 -33.63 -6.61
CA ARG A 82 -0.46 -33.67 -8.08
C ARG A 82 -1.69 -32.95 -8.62
N LEU A 83 -2.85 -33.13 -8.00
CA LEU A 83 -4.08 -32.42 -8.35
C LEU A 83 -3.96 -30.90 -8.14
N GLN A 84 -3.47 -30.45 -6.97
CA GLN A 84 -3.30 -29.02 -6.69
C GLN A 84 -2.20 -28.39 -7.56
N SER A 85 -1.10 -29.11 -7.81
CA SER A 85 -0.06 -28.68 -8.76
C SER A 85 -0.62 -28.49 -10.17
N SER A 86 -1.44 -29.44 -10.66
CA SER A 86 -2.10 -29.32 -11.97
C SER A 86 -3.04 -28.11 -12.02
N ARG A 87 -3.91 -27.95 -11.00
CA ARG A 87 -4.82 -26.81 -10.89
C ARG A 87 -4.07 -25.49 -10.91
N LEU A 88 -3.01 -25.35 -10.12
CA LEU A 88 -2.18 -24.14 -10.07
C LEU A 88 -1.59 -23.79 -11.43
N LEU A 89 -1.05 -24.79 -12.15
CA LEU A 89 -0.48 -24.61 -13.48
C LEU A 89 -1.55 -24.22 -14.52
N ASP A 90 -2.75 -24.78 -14.44
CA ASP A 90 -3.89 -24.37 -15.27
C ASP A 90 -4.31 -22.93 -14.97
N ARG A 91 -4.30 -22.50 -13.69
CA ARG A 91 -4.60 -21.11 -13.30
C ARG A 91 -3.52 -20.13 -13.75
N TYR A 92 -2.24 -20.52 -13.78
CA TYR A 92 -1.18 -19.72 -14.42
C TYR A 92 -1.42 -19.55 -15.93
N ALA A 93 -1.74 -20.62 -16.65
CA ALA A 93 -2.05 -20.52 -18.08
C ALA A 93 -3.28 -19.64 -18.38
N GLN A 94 -4.29 -19.66 -17.50
CA GLN A 94 -5.45 -18.78 -17.59
C GLN A 94 -5.11 -17.31 -17.33
N ARG A 95 -4.27 -17.02 -16.32
CA ARG A 95 -3.74 -15.67 -16.06
C ARG A 95 -3.04 -15.13 -17.31
N ASP A 96 -2.13 -15.90 -17.89
CA ASP A 96 -1.30 -15.45 -19.02
C ASP A 96 -2.15 -15.19 -20.27
N ALA A 97 -3.17 -16.03 -20.51
CA ALA A 97 -4.15 -15.80 -21.57
C ALA A 97 -4.95 -14.50 -21.36
N ARG A 98 -5.46 -14.27 -20.13
CA ARG A 98 -6.21 -13.05 -19.80
C ARG A 98 -5.33 -11.80 -19.82
N GLN A 99 -4.06 -11.90 -19.41
CA GLN A 99 -3.07 -10.82 -19.50
C GLN A 99 -2.85 -10.41 -20.96
N ALA A 100 -2.65 -11.38 -21.86
CA ALA A 100 -2.47 -11.12 -23.29
C ALA A 100 -3.70 -10.46 -23.93
N GLU A 101 -4.91 -10.87 -23.52
CA GLU A 101 -6.18 -10.25 -23.92
C GLU A 101 -6.27 -8.80 -23.43
N GLN A 102 -6.06 -8.53 -22.13
CA GLN A 102 -6.08 -7.18 -21.56
C GLN A 102 -5.03 -6.25 -22.17
N VAL A 103 -3.83 -6.77 -22.50
CA VAL A 103 -2.80 -6.00 -23.24
C VAL A 103 -3.28 -5.63 -24.65
N ALA A 104 -4.03 -6.51 -25.33
CA ALA A 104 -4.61 -6.19 -26.64
C ALA A 104 -5.76 -5.17 -26.53
N GLU A 105 -6.66 -5.34 -25.55
CA GLU A 105 -7.76 -4.42 -25.25
C GLU A 105 -7.24 -3.01 -24.92
N ALA A 106 -6.30 -2.87 -23.98
CA ALA A 106 -5.75 -1.58 -23.59
C ALA A 106 -4.92 -0.91 -24.71
N ARG A 107 -4.26 -1.69 -25.59
CA ARG A 107 -3.62 -1.16 -26.82
C ARG A 107 -4.63 -0.61 -27.81
N ALA A 108 -5.73 -1.32 -28.04
CA ALA A 108 -6.81 -0.86 -28.91
C ALA A 108 -7.45 0.42 -28.35
N ALA A 109 -7.85 0.42 -27.07
CA ALA A 109 -8.40 1.59 -26.40
C ALA A 109 -7.47 2.81 -26.47
N MET A 110 -6.16 2.65 -26.21
CA MET A 110 -5.19 3.73 -26.34
C MET A 110 -5.16 4.31 -27.77
N ALA A 111 -5.21 3.45 -28.80
CA ALA A 111 -5.21 3.87 -30.20
C ALA A 111 -6.52 4.58 -30.60
N ASP A 112 -7.66 4.13 -30.09
CA ASP A 112 -8.98 4.75 -30.32
C ASP A 112 -9.08 6.12 -29.63
N HIS A 113 -8.64 6.23 -28.38
CA HIS A 113 -8.56 7.52 -27.66
C HIS A 113 -7.60 8.50 -28.36
N LEU A 114 -6.45 8.02 -28.87
CA LEU A 114 -5.55 8.83 -29.71
C LEU A 114 -6.19 9.25 -31.04
N THR A 115 -7.08 8.44 -31.62
CA THR A 115 -7.79 8.78 -32.86
C THR A 115 -8.85 9.83 -32.61
N ARG A 116 -9.70 9.66 -31.58
CA ARG A 116 -10.62 10.70 -31.09
C ARG A 116 -9.90 12.02 -30.79
N TRP A 117 -8.74 11.99 -30.13
CA TRP A 117 -7.95 13.21 -29.92
C TRP A 117 -7.55 13.91 -31.23
N ARG A 118 -7.17 13.17 -32.28
CA ARG A 118 -6.82 13.76 -33.59
C ARG A 118 -8.03 14.38 -34.31
N GLU A 119 -9.23 13.91 -34.03
CA GLU A 119 -10.50 14.39 -34.62
C GLU A 119 -11.12 15.55 -33.83
N GLU A 120 -11.11 15.47 -32.50
CA GLU A 120 -11.81 16.39 -31.59
C GLU A 120 -10.89 17.45 -30.96
N GLY A 121 -9.58 17.16 -30.82
CA GLY A 121 -8.63 17.97 -30.05
C GLY A 121 -8.84 17.95 -28.53
N SER A 122 -9.70 17.07 -28.00
CA SER A 122 -10.14 17.07 -26.61
C SER A 122 -9.08 16.58 -25.61
N ASN A 123 -8.91 17.31 -24.50
CA ASN A 123 -8.06 16.90 -23.37
C ASN A 123 -8.56 15.63 -22.68
N LEU A 124 -9.87 15.35 -22.71
CA LEU A 124 -10.46 14.14 -22.14
C LEU A 124 -9.87 12.89 -22.83
N ALA A 125 -9.84 12.90 -24.18
CA ALA A 125 -9.29 11.80 -24.97
C ALA A 125 -7.79 11.57 -24.69
N ILE A 126 -7.02 12.62 -24.38
CA ILE A 126 -5.62 12.50 -23.94
C ILE A 126 -5.53 11.83 -22.56
N GLY A 127 -6.36 12.24 -21.60
CA GLY A 127 -6.43 11.65 -20.26
C GLY A 127 -6.82 10.17 -20.29
N GLU A 128 -7.77 9.81 -21.15
CA GLU A 128 -8.16 8.42 -21.39
C GLU A 128 -7.04 7.60 -22.06
N ALA A 129 -6.37 8.13 -23.10
CA ALA A 129 -5.24 7.46 -23.72
C ALA A 129 -4.09 7.22 -22.72
N LEU A 130 -3.79 8.21 -21.86
CA LEU A 130 -2.84 8.04 -20.76
C LEU A 130 -3.28 7.00 -19.72
N ARG A 131 -4.59 6.84 -19.46
CA ARG A 131 -5.10 5.75 -18.61
C ARG A 131 -4.68 4.40 -19.18
N SER A 132 -4.96 4.16 -20.45
CA SER A 132 -4.61 2.91 -21.14
C SER A 132 -3.09 2.71 -21.23
N ALA A 133 -2.29 3.76 -21.40
CA ALA A 133 -0.84 3.66 -21.36
C ALA A 133 -0.29 3.27 -19.96
N VAL A 134 -0.87 3.80 -18.88
CA VAL A 134 -0.54 3.41 -17.51
C VAL A 134 -0.96 1.96 -17.23
N GLU A 135 -2.17 1.57 -17.63
CA GLU A 135 -2.68 0.19 -17.54
C GLU A 135 -1.76 -0.80 -18.26
N LEU A 136 -1.37 -0.49 -19.50
CA LEU A 136 -0.38 -1.28 -20.24
C LEU A 136 0.94 -1.39 -19.49
N SER A 137 1.40 -0.33 -18.82
CA SER A 137 2.65 -0.36 -18.05
C SER A 137 2.61 -1.23 -16.79
N LEU A 138 1.41 -1.63 -16.34
CA LEU A 138 1.20 -2.60 -15.26
C LEU A 138 1.06 -4.03 -15.78
N LEU A 139 0.64 -4.21 -17.05
CA LEU A 139 0.39 -5.51 -17.66
C LEU A 139 1.58 -6.08 -18.45
N VAL A 140 2.56 -5.27 -18.87
CA VAL A 140 3.74 -5.75 -19.62
C VAL A 140 4.95 -5.99 -18.71
N GLU A 141 5.76 -7.01 -19.03
CA GLU A 141 7.01 -7.28 -18.30
C GLU A 141 8.06 -6.17 -18.52
N GLU A 142 8.27 -5.76 -19.77
CA GLU A 142 9.24 -4.72 -20.14
C GLU A 142 8.55 -3.36 -20.37
N LYS A 143 8.25 -2.63 -19.29
CA LYS A 143 7.78 -1.23 -19.34
C LYS A 143 8.66 -0.35 -20.24
N ASP A 144 9.97 -0.59 -20.19
CA ASP A 144 10.98 0.12 -20.98
C ASP A 144 10.85 -0.11 -22.51
N HIS A 145 10.26 -1.23 -22.94
CA HIS A 145 9.92 -1.46 -24.35
C HIS A 145 8.66 -0.67 -24.75
N LEU A 146 7.59 -0.74 -23.93
CA LEU A 146 6.35 0.03 -24.11
C LEU A 146 6.64 1.54 -24.25
N LEU A 147 7.48 2.09 -23.37
CA LEU A 147 7.84 3.51 -23.39
C LEU A 147 8.55 3.95 -24.69
N ARG A 148 9.19 3.03 -25.42
CA ARG A 148 9.86 3.33 -26.71
C ARG A 148 8.93 3.23 -27.92
N GLU A 149 7.69 2.78 -27.74
CA GLU A 149 6.74 2.64 -28.84
C GLU A 149 6.35 4.02 -29.42
N PRO A 150 6.30 4.21 -30.75
CA PRO A 150 6.05 5.52 -31.36
C PRO A 150 4.74 6.18 -30.92
N GLN A 151 3.68 5.41 -30.70
CA GLN A 151 2.38 5.92 -30.23
C GLN A 151 2.43 6.40 -28.77
N VAL A 152 3.18 5.70 -27.91
CA VAL A 152 3.37 6.11 -26.50
C VAL A 152 4.23 7.37 -26.43
N GLN A 153 5.27 7.48 -27.26
CA GLN A 153 6.07 8.70 -27.41
C GLN A 153 5.27 9.88 -27.97
N GLU A 154 4.37 9.66 -28.94
CA GLU A 154 3.42 10.67 -29.41
C GLU A 154 2.50 11.13 -28.28
N LEU A 155 1.90 10.18 -27.55
CA LEU A 155 1.00 10.41 -26.42
C LEU A 155 1.66 11.25 -25.31
N ILE A 156 2.87 10.89 -24.86
CA ILE A 156 3.63 11.64 -23.84
C ILE A 156 3.81 13.10 -24.28
N ARG A 157 4.19 13.33 -25.55
CA ARG A 157 4.45 14.67 -26.09
C ARG A 157 3.17 15.53 -26.22
N ILE A 158 2.02 14.94 -26.57
CA ILE A 158 0.75 15.69 -26.63
C ILE A 158 0.20 15.95 -25.23
N ALA A 159 0.35 14.99 -24.32
CA ALA A 159 -0.05 15.10 -22.93
C ALA A 159 0.73 16.18 -22.18
N GLU A 160 2.05 16.25 -22.35
CA GLU A 160 2.84 17.32 -21.73
C GLU A 160 2.35 18.70 -22.18
N ARG A 161 2.12 18.88 -23.49
CA ARG A 161 1.60 20.16 -24.01
C ARG A 161 0.24 20.49 -23.41
N ALA A 162 -0.71 19.55 -23.45
CA ALA A 162 -2.04 19.75 -22.89
C ALA A 162 -2.01 20.05 -21.38
N ALA A 163 -1.11 19.41 -20.62
CA ALA A 163 -0.95 19.66 -19.19
C ALA A 163 -0.39 21.07 -18.90
N ARG A 164 0.57 21.54 -19.71
CA ARG A 164 1.13 22.90 -19.62
C ARG A 164 0.11 23.97 -20.04
N ASP A 165 -0.64 23.72 -21.10
CA ASP A 165 -1.70 24.60 -21.59
C ASP A 165 -2.84 24.72 -20.56
N ALA A 166 -3.27 23.59 -19.97
CA ALA A 166 -4.23 23.53 -18.87
C ALA A 166 -3.75 24.29 -17.62
N GLU A 167 -2.49 24.10 -17.19
CA GLU A 167 -1.93 24.86 -16.06
C GLU A 167 -1.88 26.37 -16.36
N SER A 168 -1.56 26.76 -17.60
CA SER A 168 -1.47 28.17 -17.99
C SER A 168 -2.83 28.88 -18.08
N SER A 169 -3.89 28.14 -18.38
CA SER A 169 -5.26 28.64 -18.49
C SER A 169 -6.06 28.58 -17.18
N GLY A 170 -5.53 27.90 -16.16
CA GLY A 170 -6.18 27.71 -14.86
C GLY A 170 -7.09 26.48 -14.77
N ASP A 171 -7.02 25.56 -15.73
CA ASP A 171 -7.68 24.26 -15.62
C ASP A 171 -6.83 23.31 -14.74
N TRP A 172 -6.88 23.56 -13.43
CA TRP A 172 -6.11 22.81 -12.44
C TRP A 172 -6.48 21.33 -12.39
N LEU A 173 -7.72 20.97 -12.76
CA LEU A 173 -8.19 19.58 -12.73
C LEU A 173 -7.58 18.78 -13.89
N VAL A 174 -7.60 19.31 -15.11
CA VAL A 174 -6.94 18.67 -16.26
C VAL A 174 -5.42 18.68 -16.10
N ALA A 175 -4.83 19.81 -15.66
CA ALA A 175 -3.39 19.88 -15.40
C ALA A 175 -2.94 18.83 -14.37
N SER A 176 -3.66 18.71 -13.25
CA SER A 176 -3.34 17.73 -12.20
C SER A 176 -3.46 16.30 -12.69
N GLU A 177 -4.50 15.98 -13.47
CA GLU A 177 -4.69 14.65 -14.01
C GLU A 177 -3.57 14.27 -14.98
N LEU A 178 -3.29 15.12 -15.97
CA LEU A 178 -2.31 14.82 -17.00
C LEU A 178 -0.90 14.72 -16.43
N PHE A 179 -0.49 15.64 -15.55
CA PHE A 179 0.82 15.55 -14.88
C PHE A 179 0.91 14.33 -13.93
N TYR A 180 -0.17 13.96 -13.23
CA TYR A 180 -0.17 12.75 -12.40
C TYR A 180 0.00 11.48 -13.25
N ARG A 181 -0.80 11.32 -14.32
CA ARG A 181 -0.71 10.15 -15.21
C ARG A 181 0.65 10.06 -15.90
N LEU A 182 1.20 11.19 -16.36
CA LEU A 182 2.56 11.28 -16.89
C LEU A 182 3.62 10.91 -15.83
N HIS A 183 3.44 11.34 -14.58
CA HIS A 183 4.34 10.97 -13.49
C HIS A 183 4.30 9.46 -13.20
N VAL A 184 3.13 8.82 -13.16
CA VAL A 184 3.01 7.36 -12.96
C VAL A 184 3.64 6.58 -14.13
N LEU A 185 3.37 7.00 -15.36
CA LEU A 185 3.94 6.37 -16.55
C LEU A 185 5.48 6.48 -16.57
N LEU A 186 6.04 7.57 -16.04
CA LEU A 186 7.48 7.89 -16.03
C LEU A 186 8.05 8.07 -14.62
N GLU A 187 7.61 7.22 -13.67
CA GLU A 187 7.93 7.36 -12.24
C GLU A 187 9.44 7.27 -11.99
N GLU A 188 10.11 6.33 -12.65
CA GLU A 188 11.55 6.07 -12.51
C GLU A 188 12.41 7.26 -12.94
N GLN A 189 12.01 7.94 -14.02
CA GLN A 189 12.71 9.13 -14.52
C GLN A 189 12.40 10.39 -13.68
N ARG A 190 11.31 10.36 -12.90
CA ARG A 190 10.79 11.49 -12.08
C ARG A 190 10.52 12.78 -12.86
N THR A 191 10.47 12.73 -14.19
CA THR A 191 10.39 13.89 -15.11
C THR A 191 9.29 14.89 -14.74
N TYR A 192 8.12 14.40 -14.35
CA TYR A 192 6.93 15.21 -14.02
C TYR A 192 6.60 15.20 -12.52
N HIS A 193 7.53 14.77 -11.67
CA HIS A 193 7.31 14.69 -10.23
C HIS A 193 6.98 16.06 -9.62
N ASP A 194 7.81 17.08 -9.87
CA ASP A 194 7.61 18.43 -9.33
C ASP A 194 6.36 19.10 -9.91
N ASP A 195 5.97 18.75 -11.13
CA ASP A 195 4.73 19.22 -11.75
C ASP A 195 3.49 18.60 -11.09
N SER A 196 3.49 17.28 -10.91
CA SER A 196 2.43 16.56 -10.19
C SER A 196 2.33 17.05 -8.75
N MET A 197 3.44 17.22 -8.04
CA MET A 197 3.46 17.75 -6.67
C MET A 197 2.98 19.20 -6.59
N ARG A 198 3.28 20.03 -7.60
CA ARG A 198 2.76 21.40 -7.70
C ARG A 198 1.25 21.42 -7.91
N GLN A 199 0.71 20.61 -8.82
CA GLN A 199 -0.74 20.54 -9.02
C GLN A 199 -1.46 20.00 -7.78
N SER A 200 -0.94 18.95 -7.15
CA SER A 200 -1.48 18.43 -5.88
C SER A 200 -1.54 19.51 -4.80
N LYS A 201 -0.50 20.37 -4.69
CA LYS A 201 -0.51 21.54 -3.79
C LYS A 201 -1.59 22.55 -4.17
N ARG A 202 -1.81 22.85 -5.46
CA ARG A 202 -2.91 23.73 -5.90
C ARG A 202 -4.27 23.17 -5.49
N LEU A 203 -4.55 21.89 -5.77
CA LEU A 203 -5.83 21.27 -5.43
C LEU A 203 -6.07 21.23 -3.91
N ALA A 204 -5.02 20.96 -3.12
CA ALA A 204 -5.07 21.04 -1.66
C ALA A 204 -5.37 22.47 -1.16
N MET A 205 -4.77 23.50 -1.76
CA MET A 205 -5.07 24.90 -1.46
C MET A 205 -6.52 25.26 -1.81
N LEU A 206 -7.04 24.80 -2.96
CA LEU A 206 -8.44 25.04 -3.35
C LEU A 206 -9.40 24.38 -2.36
N ARG A 207 -9.17 23.11 -2.01
CA ARG A 207 -9.96 22.40 -0.99
C ARG A 207 -9.90 23.07 0.40
N LEU A 208 -8.77 23.66 0.77
CA LEU A 208 -8.59 24.31 2.07
C LEU A 208 -9.24 25.71 2.13
N TYR A 209 -8.94 26.58 1.17
CA TYR A 209 -9.26 28.01 1.24
C TYR A 209 -10.55 28.40 0.53
N VAL A 210 -10.94 27.67 -0.52
CA VAL A 210 -12.11 27.96 -1.36
C VAL A 210 -12.91 26.67 -1.70
N PRO A 211 -13.30 25.85 -0.70
CA PRO A 211 -13.93 24.54 -0.93
C PRO A 211 -15.18 24.58 -1.82
N GLU A 212 -16.02 25.61 -1.71
CA GLU A 212 -17.16 25.85 -2.59
C GLU A 212 -16.73 26.04 -4.06
N ARG A 213 -15.73 26.88 -4.32
CA ARG A 213 -15.16 27.08 -5.66
C ARG A 213 -14.52 25.80 -6.21
N PHE A 214 -13.89 25.00 -5.35
CA PHE A 214 -13.36 23.70 -5.74
C PHE A 214 -14.47 22.71 -6.12
N TRP A 215 -15.60 22.73 -5.41
CA TRP A 215 -16.81 21.99 -5.78
C TRP A 215 -17.37 22.46 -7.13
N GLU A 216 -17.46 23.78 -7.37
CA GLU A 216 -17.92 24.34 -8.66
C GLU A 216 -17.07 23.83 -9.84
N LEU A 217 -15.75 23.90 -9.73
CA LEU A 217 -14.81 23.45 -10.76
C LEU A 217 -15.00 21.95 -11.07
N ARG A 218 -15.13 21.12 -10.04
CA ARG A 218 -15.39 19.67 -10.19
C ARG A 218 -16.76 19.39 -10.81
N ASN A 219 -17.80 20.12 -10.39
CA ASN A 219 -19.16 19.94 -10.91
C ASN A 219 -19.25 20.37 -12.38
N ALA A 220 -18.67 21.52 -12.74
CA ALA A 220 -18.60 22.00 -14.11
C ALA A 220 -17.87 21.01 -15.02
N ARG A 221 -16.76 20.43 -14.56
CA ARG A 221 -16.03 19.39 -15.29
C ARG A 221 -16.90 18.14 -15.50
N ARG A 222 -17.59 17.64 -14.46
CA ARG A 222 -18.50 16.48 -14.58
C ARG A 222 -19.61 16.70 -15.61
N LEU A 223 -20.23 17.88 -15.59
CA LEU A 223 -21.28 18.24 -16.55
C LEU A 223 -20.74 18.35 -17.99
N ALA A 224 -19.48 18.74 -18.17
CA ALA A 224 -18.80 18.72 -19.48
C ALA A 224 -18.37 17.31 -19.94
N GLU A 225 -18.39 16.33 -19.04
CA GLU A 225 -18.16 14.90 -19.30
C GLU A 225 -19.48 14.10 -19.36
N ASP A 226 -20.64 14.77 -19.51
CA ASP A 226 -22.00 14.20 -19.50
C ASP A 226 -22.34 13.36 -18.25
N GLN A 227 -21.64 13.60 -17.12
CA GLN A 227 -21.87 12.91 -15.86
C GLN A 227 -22.93 13.60 -15.00
N SER A 228 -23.57 12.83 -14.11
CA SER A 228 -24.50 13.39 -13.12
C SER A 228 -23.82 14.46 -12.24
N PRO A 229 -24.50 15.57 -11.91
CA PRO A 229 -23.93 16.63 -11.07
C PRO A 229 -23.51 16.12 -9.70
N LEU A 230 -22.57 16.82 -9.06
CA LEU A 230 -22.25 16.60 -7.66
C LEU A 230 -23.48 16.94 -6.77
N PRO A 231 -23.64 16.26 -5.61
CA PRO A 231 -24.56 16.72 -4.58
C PRO A 231 -24.29 18.20 -4.23
N PRO A 232 -25.31 18.98 -3.80
CA PRO A 232 -25.13 20.38 -3.42
C PRO A 232 -23.98 20.58 -2.42
N TYR A 233 -23.20 21.64 -2.59
CA TYR A 233 -22.12 21.97 -1.66
C TYR A 233 -22.66 22.21 -0.24
N ASN A 234 -21.93 21.72 0.77
CA ASN A 234 -22.29 21.80 2.17
C ASN A 234 -21.16 22.46 2.97
N ALA A 235 -21.43 23.64 3.55
CA ALA A 235 -20.42 24.50 4.16
C ALA A 235 -20.10 24.17 5.64
N VAL A 236 -20.71 23.13 6.23
CA VAL A 236 -20.54 22.80 7.66
C VAL A 236 -19.08 22.45 7.96
N GLY A 237 -18.45 23.24 8.84
CA GLY A 237 -17.04 23.08 9.24
C GLY A 237 -16.00 23.62 8.25
N ASP A 238 -16.41 24.17 7.10
CA ASP A 238 -15.49 24.61 6.04
C ASP A 238 -15.09 26.09 6.12
N SER A 239 -14.54 26.47 7.27
CA SER A 239 -13.89 27.76 7.50
C SER A 239 -12.37 27.64 7.47
N TYR A 240 -11.73 28.16 6.42
CA TYR A 240 -10.26 28.14 6.33
C TYR A 240 -9.58 28.93 7.45
N ARG A 241 -10.27 29.94 8.00
CA ARG A 241 -9.74 30.80 9.08
C ARG A 241 -9.51 30.01 10.36
N ASP A 242 -10.41 29.09 10.67
CA ASP A 242 -10.29 28.23 11.84
C ASP A 242 -9.22 27.15 11.62
N LYS A 243 -9.09 26.64 10.38
CA LYS A 243 -8.04 25.68 10.00
C LYS A 243 -6.63 26.26 10.09
N ILE A 244 -6.42 27.55 9.75
CA ILE A 244 -5.11 28.23 9.90
C ILE A 244 -4.95 28.99 11.23
N ALA A 245 -5.90 28.89 12.15
CA ALA A 245 -5.85 29.61 13.42
C ALA A 245 -4.69 29.12 14.29
N GLY A 246 -3.85 30.04 14.75
CA GLY A 246 -2.68 29.71 15.57
C GLY A 246 -1.43 29.30 14.78
N VAL A 247 -1.45 29.36 13.44
CA VAL A 247 -0.22 29.26 12.63
C VAL A 247 0.68 30.47 12.92
N ASP A 248 1.79 30.24 13.61
CA ASP A 248 2.74 31.30 13.99
C ASP A 248 4.14 31.14 13.36
N ARG A 249 4.83 32.28 13.21
CA ARG A 249 6.17 32.34 12.63
C ARG A 249 7.21 31.50 13.39
N GLY A 250 7.12 31.47 14.72
CA GLY A 250 8.04 30.71 15.56
C GLY A 250 7.95 29.20 15.33
N VAL A 251 6.75 28.67 15.01
CA VAL A 251 6.58 27.27 14.56
C VAL A 251 7.41 27.01 13.31
N ILE A 252 7.34 27.90 12.30
CA ILE A 252 8.18 27.81 11.09
C ILE A 252 9.67 27.86 11.42
N SER A 253 10.12 28.85 12.20
CA SER A 253 11.55 29.01 12.52
C SER A 253 12.11 27.78 13.26
N ARG A 254 11.33 27.19 14.18
CA ARG A 254 11.70 25.96 14.90
C ARG A 254 11.69 24.74 13.99
N ALA A 255 10.69 24.60 13.12
CA ALA A 255 10.61 23.50 12.14
C ALA A 255 11.80 23.51 11.17
N LEU A 256 12.11 24.66 10.56
CA LEU A 256 13.22 24.83 9.62
C LEU A 256 14.57 24.49 10.27
N GLN A 257 14.81 24.98 11.49
CA GLN A 257 16.03 24.64 12.23
C GLN A 257 16.11 23.13 12.49
N ARG A 258 15.02 22.54 13.02
CA ARG A 258 15.00 21.13 13.39
C ARG A 258 15.14 20.19 12.20
N ALA A 259 14.56 20.55 11.05
CA ALA A 259 14.75 19.87 9.78
C ALA A 259 16.22 19.91 9.33
N ALA A 260 16.80 21.11 9.25
CA ALA A 260 18.17 21.32 8.76
C ALA A 260 19.27 20.71 9.65
N ASP A 261 19.00 20.59 10.96
CA ASP A 261 19.95 20.02 11.94
C ASP A 261 19.74 18.51 12.17
N GLY A 262 18.57 17.95 11.79
CA GLY A 262 18.12 16.65 12.30
C GLY A 262 17.47 15.68 11.31
N HIS A 263 17.20 16.08 10.06
CA HIS A 263 16.68 15.14 9.05
C HIS A 263 17.75 14.13 8.63
N VAL A 264 17.34 12.87 8.45
CA VAL A 264 18.27 11.75 8.20
C VAL A 264 19.05 11.87 6.89
N GLU A 265 18.50 12.55 5.87
CA GLU A 265 19.18 12.74 4.58
C GLU A 265 19.92 14.09 4.49
N GLY A 266 19.91 14.89 5.55
CA GLY A 266 20.73 16.11 5.65
C GLY A 266 20.26 17.27 4.78
N ALA A 267 18.95 17.46 4.64
CA ALA A 267 18.37 18.59 3.91
C ALA A 267 18.93 19.94 4.38
N THR A 268 19.28 20.80 3.43
CA THR A 268 19.90 22.10 3.75
C THR A 268 18.87 23.17 4.07
N MET A 269 19.24 24.17 4.88
CA MET A 269 18.42 25.38 5.06
C MET A 269 18.08 26.05 3.72
N ALA A 270 18.98 26.00 2.73
CA ALA A 270 18.74 26.55 1.40
C ALA A 270 17.60 25.84 0.66
N SER A 271 17.62 24.50 0.60
CA SER A 271 16.58 23.71 -0.05
C SER A 271 15.23 23.84 0.67
N LEU A 272 15.21 23.83 2.01
CA LEU A 272 13.99 24.10 2.79
C LEU A 272 13.38 25.47 2.47
N LEU A 273 14.20 26.52 2.40
CA LEU A 273 13.73 27.86 2.05
C LEU A 273 13.23 27.95 0.60
N GLU A 274 13.88 27.26 -0.33
CA GLU A 274 13.44 27.17 -1.73
C GLU A 274 12.08 26.46 -1.86
N GLY A 275 11.88 25.32 -1.19
CA GLY A 275 10.58 24.65 -1.13
C GLY A 275 9.46 25.51 -0.56
N GLY A 276 9.77 26.27 0.50
CA GLY A 276 8.83 27.25 1.08
C GLY A 276 8.47 28.38 0.11
N LEU A 277 9.46 28.95 -0.58
CA LEU A 277 9.22 29.95 -1.64
C LEU A 277 8.40 29.38 -2.80
N ASN A 278 8.68 28.15 -3.24
CA ASN A 278 7.98 27.49 -4.34
C ASN A 278 6.50 27.24 -4.00
N ALA A 279 6.18 26.89 -2.74
CA ALA A 279 4.78 26.74 -2.31
C ALA A 279 4.05 28.08 -2.20
N VAL A 280 4.71 29.14 -1.72
CA VAL A 280 4.14 30.50 -1.68
C VAL A 280 3.94 31.08 -3.10
N GLU A 281 4.82 30.76 -4.05
CA GLU A 281 4.63 31.07 -5.47
C GLU A 281 3.47 30.28 -6.09
N THR A 282 3.33 29.00 -5.75
CA THR A 282 2.20 28.15 -6.18
C THR A 282 0.87 28.71 -5.67
N PHE A 283 0.82 29.16 -4.42
CA PHE A 283 -0.34 29.87 -3.85
C PHE A 283 -0.65 31.13 -4.65
N ALA A 284 0.34 32.00 -4.84
CA ALA A 284 0.17 33.29 -5.52
C ALA A 284 -0.22 33.16 -7.01
N THR A 285 0.06 32.02 -7.63
CA THR A 285 -0.27 31.74 -9.03
C THR A 285 -1.50 30.84 -9.20
N THR A 286 -2.25 30.52 -8.13
CA THR A 286 -3.50 29.74 -8.22
C THR A 286 -4.69 30.70 -8.27
N ALA A 287 -5.13 31.03 -9.49
CA ALA A 287 -6.09 32.11 -9.74
C ALA A 287 -7.42 31.98 -8.97
N ASP A 288 -8.00 30.77 -8.87
CA ASP A 288 -9.28 30.55 -8.19
C ASP A 288 -9.25 30.80 -6.67
N LEU A 289 -8.06 30.89 -6.05
CA LEU A 289 -7.92 31.37 -4.68
C LEU A 289 -8.35 32.84 -4.53
N ALA A 290 -8.54 33.59 -5.63
CA ALA A 290 -9.11 34.94 -5.62
C ALA A 290 -10.51 35.00 -4.98
N ALA A 291 -11.27 33.90 -4.94
CA ALA A 291 -12.55 33.84 -4.23
C ALA A 291 -12.39 34.06 -2.70
N ALA A 292 -11.26 33.67 -2.09
CA ALA A 292 -10.93 33.99 -0.70
C ALA A 292 -9.98 35.19 -0.56
N PHE A 293 -9.13 35.45 -1.56
CA PHE A 293 -8.09 36.47 -1.52
C PHE A 293 -8.14 37.36 -2.78
N PRO A 294 -9.07 38.34 -2.87
CA PRO A 294 -9.41 39.03 -4.12
C PRO A 294 -8.26 39.66 -4.90
N ARG A 295 -7.17 40.04 -4.22
CA ARG A 295 -5.95 40.61 -4.83
C ARG A 295 -5.19 39.63 -5.73
N LEU A 296 -5.44 38.32 -5.63
CA LEU A 296 -4.93 37.33 -6.58
C LEU A 296 -5.52 37.47 -7.98
N GLY A 297 -6.66 38.15 -8.13
CA GLY A 297 -7.20 38.54 -9.44
C GLY A 297 -6.42 39.67 -10.14
N ASP A 298 -5.58 40.42 -9.40
CA ASP A 298 -4.74 41.46 -9.97
C ASP A 298 -3.40 40.87 -10.44
N GLN A 299 -3.35 40.55 -11.74
CA GLN A 299 -2.15 40.02 -12.41
C GLN A 299 -0.90 40.90 -12.23
N ARG A 300 -1.08 42.22 -12.02
CA ARG A 300 0.05 43.13 -11.79
C ARG A 300 0.57 43.00 -10.35
N ALA A 301 -0.31 42.83 -9.37
CA ALA A 301 0.06 42.53 -7.99
C ALA A 301 0.70 41.14 -7.84
N VAL A 302 0.13 40.11 -8.49
CA VAL A 302 0.70 38.76 -8.57
C VAL A 302 2.11 38.81 -9.18
N LYS A 303 2.30 39.48 -10.33
CA LYS A 303 3.63 39.59 -10.94
C LYS A 303 4.63 40.33 -10.04
N GLN A 304 4.23 41.41 -9.37
CA GLN A 304 5.11 42.12 -8.43
C GLN A 304 5.55 41.23 -7.26
N PHE A 305 4.66 40.34 -6.80
CA PHE A 305 4.95 39.36 -5.76
C PHE A 305 5.90 38.26 -6.27
N THR A 306 5.61 37.61 -7.40
CA THR A 306 6.48 36.53 -7.94
C THR A 306 7.85 37.05 -8.40
N ASP A 307 7.93 38.24 -9.01
CA ASP A 307 9.19 38.94 -9.27
C ASP A 307 9.99 39.18 -7.97
N GLY A 308 9.30 39.39 -6.84
CA GLY A 308 9.90 39.54 -5.51
C GLY A 308 10.39 38.23 -4.90
N LEU A 309 9.61 37.15 -4.99
CA LEU A 309 10.05 35.82 -4.57
C LEU A 309 11.28 35.36 -5.38
N THR A 310 11.32 35.68 -6.68
CA THR A 310 12.48 35.43 -7.55
C THR A 310 13.73 36.13 -7.03
N ARG A 311 13.62 37.38 -6.56
CA ARG A 311 14.73 38.11 -5.93
C ARG A 311 15.17 37.51 -4.60
N GLU A 312 14.26 37.00 -3.78
CA GLU A 312 14.65 36.28 -2.55
C GLU A 312 15.34 34.93 -2.87
N ARG A 313 14.86 34.18 -3.88
CA ARG A 313 15.50 32.93 -4.33
C ARG A 313 16.92 33.17 -4.87
N ALA A 314 17.13 34.27 -5.60
CA ALA A 314 18.47 34.67 -6.05
C ALA A 314 19.44 34.95 -4.88
N LYS A 315 18.96 35.42 -3.72
CA LYS A 315 19.79 35.58 -2.51
C LYS A 315 20.16 34.24 -1.87
N ILE A 316 19.29 33.23 -1.93
CA ILE A 316 19.60 31.86 -1.49
C ILE A 316 20.73 31.30 -2.36
N ALA A 317 20.53 31.27 -3.69
CA ALA A 317 21.47 30.69 -4.63
C ALA A 317 22.82 31.45 -4.69
N GLY A 318 22.81 32.76 -4.48
CA GLY A 318 24.01 33.60 -4.46
C GLY A 318 24.71 33.72 -3.10
N SER A 319 24.27 33.03 -2.06
CA SER A 319 24.86 33.14 -0.73
C SER A 319 26.24 32.46 -0.65
N PRO A 320 27.33 33.17 -0.32
CA PRO A 320 28.64 32.56 -0.10
C PRO A 320 28.75 31.86 1.26
N MET A 321 27.74 32.00 2.13
CA MET A 321 27.70 31.43 3.48
C MET A 321 26.58 30.39 3.61
N ARG A 322 26.81 29.36 4.44
CA ARG A 322 25.75 28.41 4.83
C ARG A 322 24.65 29.18 5.57
N LEU A 323 23.44 29.15 5.02
CA LEU A 323 22.28 29.82 5.62
C LEU A 323 21.90 29.17 6.96
N GLY A 324 21.57 30.00 7.95
CA GLY A 324 21.09 29.58 9.26
C GLY A 324 19.75 30.22 9.63
N VAL A 325 19.46 30.22 10.94
CA VAL A 325 18.19 30.69 11.51
C VAL A 325 18.01 32.21 11.37
N SER A 326 19.10 32.98 11.29
CA SER A 326 19.05 34.43 11.06
C SER A 326 18.58 34.72 9.64
N GLU A 327 19.17 34.06 8.65
CA GLU A 327 18.91 34.26 7.23
C GLU A 327 17.49 33.78 6.86
N SER A 328 17.06 32.63 7.39
CA SER A 328 15.68 32.14 7.21
C SER A 328 14.64 33.10 7.79
N ASN A 329 14.90 33.64 8.99
CA ASN A 329 14.03 34.65 9.60
C ASN A 329 14.00 35.95 8.78
N ASN A 330 15.12 36.40 8.21
CA ASN A 330 15.19 37.59 7.38
C ASN A 330 14.46 37.41 6.04
N LEU A 331 14.60 36.24 5.40
CA LEU A 331 13.84 35.90 4.19
C LEU A 331 12.34 35.89 4.48
N LEU A 332 11.91 35.25 5.57
CA LEU A 332 10.50 35.18 5.94
C LEU A 332 9.90 36.57 6.24
N ASN A 333 10.66 37.46 6.90
CA ASN A 333 10.32 38.88 7.03
C ASN A 333 10.10 39.55 5.67
N ASN A 334 11.00 39.34 4.70
CA ASN A 334 10.92 39.94 3.38
C ASN A 334 9.69 39.44 2.61
N VAL A 335 9.37 38.13 2.69
CA VAL A 335 8.20 37.53 2.04
C VAL A 335 6.89 38.08 2.63
N LEU A 336 6.78 38.19 3.95
CA LEU A 336 5.59 38.75 4.60
C LEU A 336 5.42 40.25 4.28
N GLU A 337 6.50 41.03 4.28
CA GLU A 337 6.44 42.45 3.91
C GLU A 337 6.11 42.65 2.42
N LEU A 338 6.64 41.80 1.54
CA LEU A 338 6.31 41.78 0.12
C LEU A 338 4.82 41.46 -0.08
N ASN A 339 4.29 40.47 0.63
CA ASN A 339 2.86 40.14 0.64
C ASN A 339 2.02 41.35 1.10
N ARG A 340 2.34 41.98 2.24
CA ARG A 340 1.62 43.16 2.74
C ARG A 340 1.55 44.31 1.73
N ARG A 341 2.59 44.50 0.91
CA ARG A 341 2.64 45.54 -0.14
C ARG A 341 1.91 45.17 -1.43
N THR A 342 1.72 43.88 -1.71
CA THR A 342 1.15 43.38 -2.97
C THR A 342 -0.20 42.70 -2.72
N LEU A 343 -0.20 41.43 -2.34
CA LEU A 343 -1.38 40.56 -2.30
C LEU A 343 -2.24 40.74 -1.05
N GLY A 344 -1.67 41.11 0.10
CA GLY A 344 -2.41 41.30 1.34
C GLY A 344 -3.13 40.03 1.85
N ILE A 345 -2.59 38.85 1.54
CA ILE A 345 -3.06 37.57 2.06
C ILE A 345 -2.78 37.52 3.58
N PRO A 346 -3.62 36.89 4.43
CA PRO A 346 -3.32 36.67 5.85
C PRO A 346 -1.93 36.05 6.05
N GLU A 347 -1.17 36.53 7.05
CA GLU A 347 0.19 36.06 7.27
C GLU A 347 0.22 34.57 7.62
N GLU A 348 -0.80 34.10 8.33
CA GLU A 348 -1.04 32.69 8.68
C GLU A 348 -1.11 31.79 7.43
N ALA A 349 -1.80 32.23 6.37
CA ALA A 349 -1.92 31.45 5.14
C ALA A 349 -0.60 31.40 4.34
N ILE A 350 0.18 32.49 4.35
CA ILE A 350 1.54 32.53 3.78
C ILE A 350 2.49 31.63 4.57
N LEU A 351 2.45 31.69 5.91
CA LEU A 351 3.26 30.87 6.81
C LEU A 351 2.90 29.38 6.65
N HIS A 352 1.62 29.03 6.62
CA HIS A 352 1.12 27.67 6.41
C HIS A 352 1.63 27.10 5.07
N ALA A 353 1.45 27.85 3.97
CA ALA A 353 1.95 27.46 2.66
C ALA A 353 3.48 27.31 2.63
N PHE A 354 4.22 28.24 3.26
CA PHE A 354 5.68 28.19 3.33
C PHE A 354 6.17 26.97 4.13
N GLY A 355 5.57 26.68 5.29
CA GLY A 355 5.93 25.55 6.13
C GLY A 355 5.74 24.21 5.43
N ASN A 356 4.58 24.01 4.81
CA ASN A 356 4.28 22.81 4.03
C ASN A 356 5.19 22.69 2.79
N GLY A 357 5.50 23.82 2.14
CA GLY A 357 6.48 23.87 1.05
C GLY A 357 7.88 23.45 1.47
N ALA A 358 8.35 23.92 2.62
CA ALA A 358 9.67 23.62 3.16
C ALA A 358 9.78 22.16 3.61
N MET A 359 8.79 21.62 4.32
CA MET A 359 8.81 20.21 4.74
C MET A 359 8.71 19.26 3.54
N GLY A 360 8.01 19.65 2.47
CA GLY A 360 7.99 18.93 1.19
C GLY A 360 9.31 18.94 0.40
N GLN A 361 10.44 19.27 1.03
CA GLN A 361 11.81 19.07 0.52
C GLN A 361 12.59 18.03 1.33
N LEU A 362 11.91 17.35 2.25
CA LEU A 362 12.44 16.27 3.07
C LEU A 362 12.03 14.92 2.45
N ASP A 363 11.10 14.24 3.09
CA ASP A 363 10.47 13.00 2.62
C ASP A 363 8.95 13.08 2.83
N GLU A 364 8.21 12.12 2.28
CA GLU A 364 6.75 12.01 2.43
C GLU A 364 6.28 11.74 3.87
N PHE A 365 7.20 11.44 4.80
CA PHE A 365 6.88 11.12 6.19
C PHE A 365 7.10 12.31 7.14
N SER A 366 7.74 13.38 6.68
CA SER A 366 8.17 14.53 7.47
C SER A 366 7.27 15.75 7.22
N ALA A 367 6.66 16.27 8.27
CA ALA A 367 5.67 17.34 8.20
C ALA A 367 5.63 18.18 9.49
N ILE A 368 5.15 19.42 9.35
CA ILE A 368 4.57 20.15 10.48
C ILE A 368 3.17 19.57 10.70
N ILE A 369 2.79 19.40 11.96
CA ILE A 369 1.44 19.07 12.39
C ILE A 369 0.83 20.36 12.95
N TRP A 370 -0.16 20.88 12.24
CA TRP A 370 -0.78 22.18 12.50
C TRP A 370 -1.82 22.13 13.64
N PRO A 371 -2.29 23.29 14.15
CA PRO A 371 -3.21 23.33 15.29
C PRO A 371 -4.53 22.57 15.10
N ASP A 372 -5.10 22.61 13.90
CA ASP A 372 -6.31 21.88 13.52
C ASP A 372 -6.06 20.36 13.33
N GLU A 373 -4.84 19.99 12.94
CA GLU A 373 -4.40 18.61 12.75
C GLU A 373 -4.01 17.90 14.07
N LEU A 374 -3.47 18.64 15.05
CA LEU A 374 -2.79 18.06 16.22
C LEU A 374 -3.65 17.07 17.01
N ALA A 375 -4.92 17.40 17.26
CA ALA A 375 -5.82 16.51 17.97
C ALA A 375 -6.14 15.23 17.17
N ARG A 376 -6.17 15.31 15.84
CA ARG A 376 -6.39 14.17 14.92
C ARG A 376 -5.14 13.28 14.89
N PHE A 377 -3.96 13.90 14.88
CA PHE A 377 -2.64 13.25 14.90
C PHE A 377 -2.34 12.54 16.23
N GLN A 378 -2.72 13.12 17.37
CA GLN A 378 -2.59 12.46 18.68
C GLN A 378 -3.44 11.17 18.73
N ARG A 379 -4.71 11.24 18.29
CA ARG A 379 -5.60 10.07 18.21
C ARG A 379 -5.05 8.94 17.33
N SER A 380 -4.33 9.26 16.25
CA SER A 380 -3.75 8.23 15.37
C SER A 380 -2.45 7.61 15.92
N ILE A 381 -1.68 8.34 16.74
CA ILE A 381 -0.52 7.79 17.45
C ILE A 381 -0.93 6.85 18.59
N ASP A 382 -1.94 7.24 19.37
CA ASP A 382 -2.35 6.50 20.57
C ASP A 382 -3.01 5.14 20.24
N GLY A 383 -3.32 4.87 18.97
CA GLY A 383 -3.89 3.60 18.50
C GLY A 383 -5.31 3.32 19.01
N ALA A 384 -5.90 4.26 19.76
CA ALA A 384 -7.24 4.17 20.33
C ALA A 384 -8.18 5.10 19.54
N PHE A 385 -8.87 4.53 18.55
CA PHE A 385 -9.93 5.25 17.86
C PHE A 385 -11.17 5.31 18.75
N ILE A 386 -11.74 6.50 18.98
CA ILE A 386 -13.00 6.67 19.71
C ILE A 386 -14.09 7.06 18.72
N GLY A 387 -15.11 6.22 18.59
CA GLY A 387 -16.17 6.39 17.61
C GLY A 387 -17.13 5.21 17.61
N VAL A 388 -17.74 4.93 16.46
CA VAL A 388 -18.73 3.83 16.32
C VAL A 388 -18.13 2.54 15.76
N GLY A 389 -16.97 2.60 15.10
CA GLY A 389 -16.32 1.44 14.48
C GLY A 389 -16.88 1.08 13.10
N ILE A 390 -16.81 1.99 12.14
CA ILE A 390 -17.19 1.73 10.74
C ILE A 390 -16.08 2.17 9.78
N GLN A 391 -15.92 1.45 8.69
CA GLN A 391 -15.19 1.91 7.52
C GLN A 391 -16.19 2.48 6.50
N ILE A 392 -15.94 3.71 6.04
CA ILE A 392 -16.80 4.43 5.09
C ILE A 392 -16.02 4.86 3.85
N GLN A 393 -16.72 4.97 2.73
CA GLN A 393 -16.22 5.52 1.47
C GLN A 393 -17.28 6.43 0.82
N MET A 394 -16.91 7.13 -0.24
CA MET A 394 -17.91 7.73 -1.13
C MET A 394 -18.31 6.69 -2.19
N ASP A 395 -19.59 6.57 -2.52
CA ASP A 395 -20.03 5.83 -3.70
C ASP A 395 -19.93 6.68 -4.98
N GLU A 396 -20.33 6.11 -6.12
CA GLU A 396 -20.32 6.76 -7.44
C GLU A 396 -21.25 7.97 -7.54
N LEU A 397 -22.25 8.04 -6.64
CA LEU A 397 -23.23 9.11 -6.51
C LEU A 397 -22.85 10.11 -5.39
N PHE A 398 -21.66 9.94 -4.79
CA PHE A 398 -21.11 10.73 -3.69
C PHE A 398 -21.92 10.67 -2.38
N ASN A 399 -22.72 9.62 -2.16
CA ASN A 399 -23.22 9.29 -0.82
C ASN A 399 -22.08 8.72 0.04
N ILE A 400 -22.19 8.87 1.36
CA ILE A 400 -21.31 8.16 2.29
C ILE A 400 -21.83 6.72 2.42
N LYS A 401 -21.10 5.75 1.85
CA LYS A 401 -21.42 4.32 1.93
C LYS A 401 -20.58 3.65 3.01
N VAL A 402 -21.19 2.80 3.83
CA VAL A 402 -20.48 1.87 4.71
C VAL A 402 -19.84 0.79 3.87
N VAL A 403 -18.52 0.69 3.94
CA VAL A 403 -17.75 -0.42 3.35
C VAL A 403 -18.00 -1.68 4.17
N THR A 404 -17.74 -1.58 5.47
CA THR A 404 -18.02 -2.64 6.44
C THR A 404 -18.04 -2.06 7.86
N PRO A 405 -18.90 -2.54 8.77
CA PRO A 405 -18.70 -2.32 10.19
C PRO A 405 -17.42 -3.05 10.64
N ILE A 406 -16.69 -2.46 11.60
CA ILE A 406 -15.55 -3.14 12.21
C ILE A 406 -16.10 -4.19 13.18
N GLU A 407 -15.52 -5.38 13.16
CA GLU A 407 -15.89 -6.49 14.04
C GLU A 407 -15.78 -6.11 15.53
N GLY A 408 -16.71 -6.57 16.36
CA GLY A 408 -16.70 -6.33 17.81
C GLY A 408 -17.03 -4.89 18.23
N THR A 409 -17.47 -4.02 17.30
CA THR A 409 -17.70 -2.59 17.58
C THR A 409 -19.16 -2.21 17.85
N PRO A 410 -19.42 -1.02 18.43
CA PRO A 410 -20.77 -0.50 18.62
C PRO A 410 -21.63 -0.47 17.35
N ALA A 411 -21.05 -0.22 16.17
CA ALA A 411 -21.78 -0.18 14.91
C ALA A 411 -22.25 -1.57 14.44
N GLN A 412 -21.38 -2.59 14.50
CA GLN A 412 -21.79 -3.97 14.18
C GLN A 412 -22.91 -4.43 15.11
N ARG A 413 -22.77 -4.18 16.43
CA ARG A 413 -23.80 -4.49 17.44
C ARG A 413 -25.10 -3.71 17.25
N ALA A 414 -25.05 -2.54 16.61
CA ALA A 414 -26.23 -1.74 16.28
C ALA A 414 -26.86 -2.13 14.94
N GLY A 415 -26.43 -3.23 14.31
CA GLY A 415 -27.00 -3.74 13.06
C GLY A 415 -26.63 -2.94 11.80
N ILE A 416 -25.56 -2.12 11.85
CA ILE A 416 -24.96 -1.51 10.64
C ILE A 416 -24.35 -2.62 9.77
N ARG A 417 -24.48 -2.51 8.44
CA ARG A 417 -24.04 -3.50 7.46
C ARG A 417 -23.23 -2.86 6.33
N ALA A 418 -22.45 -3.69 5.63
CA ALA A 418 -21.85 -3.30 4.36
C ALA A 418 -22.95 -2.85 3.38
N GLY A 419 -22.69 -1.79 2.62
CA GLY A 419 -23.64 -1.23 1.65
C GLY A 419 -24.57 -0.13 2.17
N ASP A 420 -24.75 0.02 3.48
CA ASP A 420 -25.60 1.09 4.06
C ASP A 420 -25.17 2.49 3.59
N LEU A 421 -26.12 3.33 3.17
CA LEU A 421 -25.85 4.72 2.84
C LEU A 421 -26.20 5.65 4.00
N ILE A 422 -25.21 6.31 4.62
CA ILE A 422 -25.42 7.25 5.72
C ILE A 422 -25.98 8.57 5.15
N LYS A 423 -27.29 8.79 5.28
CA LYS A 423 -28.02 9.99 4.80
C LYS A 423 -28.00 11.14 5.79
N LYS A 424 -27.94 10.85 7.10
CA LYS A 424 -27.89 11.88 8.15
C LYS A 424 -26.99 11.47 9.32
N VAL A 425 -26.36 12.44 9.97
CA VAL A 425 -25.62 12.27 11.25
C VAL A 425 -26.16 13.28 12.25
N ASN A 426 -26.77 12.81 13.34
CA ASN A 426 -27.50 13.61 14.33
C ASN A 426 -28.60 14.52 13.72
N GLY A 427 -29.21 14.07 12.63
CA GLY A 427 -30.23 14.83 11.88
C GLY A 427 -29.68 15.74 10.78
N GLU A 428 -28.39 16.08 10.81
CA GLU A 428 -27.74 16.85 9.75
C GLU A 428 -27.59 16.00 8.48
N VAL A 429 -28.06 16.50 7.35
CA VAL A 429 -28.02 15.80 6.05
C VAL A 429 -26.59 15.73 5.53
N THR A 430 -26.15 14.52 5.18
CA THR A 430 -24.77 14.25 4.75
C THR A 430 -24.49 14.57 3.28
N ALA A 431 -25.52 14.87 2.50
CA ALA A 431 -25.36 15.29 1.11
C ALA A 431 -24.38 16.48 1.03
N GLY A 432 -23.34 16.34 0.22
CA GLY A 432 -22.28 17.33 0.07
C GLY A 432 -21.13 17.25 1.09
N PHE A 433 -21.21 16.41 2.13
CA PHE A 433 -20.07 16.20 3.04
C PHE A 433 -18.89 15.50 2.35
N THR A 434 -17.69 15.93 2.69
CA THR A 434 -16.47 15.13 2.51
C THR A 434 -16.39 14.01 3.55
N LEU A 435 -15.58 12.98 3.27
CA LEU A 435 -15.33 11.90 4.24
C LEU A 435 -14.75 12.42 5.56
N ASP A 436 -13.92 13.47 5.53
CA ASP A 436 -13.35 14.04 6.75
C ASP A 436 -14.43 14.71 7.63
N GLN A 437 -15.37 15.47 7.03
CA GLN A 437 -16.54 16.01 7.74
C GLN A 437 -17.42 14.91 8.33
N ALA A 438 -17.63 13.83 7.58
CA ALA A 438 -18.36 12.66 8.07
C ALA A 438 -17.67 12.02 9.28
N VAL A 439 -16.36 11.77 9.20
CA VAL A 439 -15.56 11.21 10.30
C VAL A 439 -15.59 12.13 11.53
N ASP A 440 -15.44 13.45 11.35
CA ASP A 440 -15.43 14.41 12.46
C ASP A 440 -16.79 14.53 13.18
N LEU A 441 -17.91 14.27 12.50
CA LEU A 441 -19.26 14.22 13.10
C LEU A 441 -19.61 12.84 13.71
N ILE A 442 -19.16 11.75 13.07
CA ILE A 442 -19.41 10.37 13.52
C ILE A 442 -18.55 10.04 14.74
N THR A 443 -17.31 10.52 14.80
CA THR A 443 -16.43 10.43 15.98
C THR A 443 -16.80 11.43 17.06
N GLY A 444 -16.18 11.32 18.23
CA GLY A 444 -16.49 12.14 19.41
C GLY A 444 -16.06 11.45 20.71
N PRO A 445 -16.32 12.06 21.89
CA PRO A 445 -15.91 11.50 23.17
C PRO A 445 -16.60 10.17 23.48
N ALA A 446 -15.90 9.27 24.19
CA ALA A 446 -16.44 7.96 24.58
C ALA A 446 -17.67 8.12 25.50
N GLY A 447 -18.61 7.20 25.39
CA GLY A 447 -19.90 7.24 26.10
C GLY A 447 -20.91 8.25 25.56
N THR A 448 -20.54 9.10 24.60
CA THR A 448 -21.51 10.01 23.94
C THR A 448 -22.30 9.28 22.85
N ARG A 449 -23.54 9.70 22.62
CA ARG A 449 -24.41 9.14 21.58
C ARG A 449 -24.22 9.87 20.25
N VAL A 450 -24.36 9.13 19.15
CA VAL A 450 -24.58 9.62 17.79
C VAL A 450 -25.79 8.90 17.21
N VAL A 451 -26.55 9.55 16.34
CA VAL A 451 -27.62 8.91 15.56
C VAL A 451 -27.22 8.94 14.10
N LEU A 452 -27.10 7.77 13.47
CA LEU A 452 -26.91 7.63 12.03
C LEU A 452 -28.26 7.32 11.40
N THR A 453 -28.72 8.12 10.44
CA THR A 453 -29.84 7.72 9.59
C THR A 453 -29.24 7.05 8.35
N ILE A 454 -29.40 5.73 8.25
CA ILE A 454 -28.96 4.93 7.10
C ILE A 454 -30.11 4.70 6.13
N GLU A 455 -29.83 4.62 4.84
CA GLU A 455 -30.72 4.05 3.83
C GLU A 455 -30.24 2.63 3.51
N ARG A 456 -31.16 1.67 3.58
CA ARG A 456 -30.95 0.25 3.28
C ARG A 456 -32.15 -0.28 2.50
N GLU A 457 -31.91 -1.13 1.51
CA GLU A 457 -32.97 -1.85 0.81
C GLU A 457 -33.60 -2.94 1.70
N ASP A 458 -34.93 -3.05 1.69
CA ASP A 458 -35.63 -4.18 2.30
C ASP A 458 -35.59 -5.44 1.40
N ALA A 459 -36.16 -6.55 1.88
CA ALA A 459 -36.16 -7.83 1.17
C ALA A 459 -36.86 -7.83 -0.22
N ASN A 460 -37.50 -6.73 -0.61
CA ASN A 460 -38.12 -6.53 -1.93
C ASN A 460 -37.38 -5.47 -2.78
N GLY A 461 -36.19 -5.02 -2.35
CA GLY A 461 -35.42 -3.96 -3.03
C GLY A 461 -35.96 -2.55 -2.81
N VAL A 462 -36.80 -2.32 -1.78
CA VAL A 462 -37.34 -0.98 -1.49
C VAL A 462 -36.44 -0.27 -0.48
N PRO A 463 -35.83 0.89 -0.83
CA PRO A 463 -34.98 1.64 0.10
C PRO A 463 -35.80 2.23 1.25
N ARG A 464 -35.28 2.10 2.48
CA ARG A 464 -35.87 2.66 3.70
C ARG A 464 -34.82 3.39 4.52
N GLU A 465 -35.17 4.56 5.06
CA GLU A 465 -34.39 5.22 6.09
C GLU A 465 -34.62 4.54 7.46
N ILE A 466 -33.52 4.25 8.18
CA ILE A 466 -33.51 3.65 9.52
C ILE A 466 -32.63 4.53 10.43
N GLU A 467 -33.16 4.97 11.57
CA GLU A 467 -32.37 5.67 12.59
C GLU A 467 -31.67 4.66 13.51
N VAL A 468 -30.34 4.64 13.46
CA VAL A 468 -29.49 3.76 14.25
C VAL A 468 -28.77 4.59 15.32
N PRO A 469 -29.22 4.54 16.59
CA PRO A 469 -28.55 5.22 17.68
C PRO A 469 -27.36 4.41 18.21
N ILE A 470 -26.16 4.97 18.16
CA ILE A 470 -24.93 4.29 18.55
C ILE A 470 -24.26 5.08 19.69
N VAL A 471 -23.78 4.37 20.72
CA VAL A 471 -22.92 4.94 21.75
C VAL A 471 -21.47 4.81 21.28
N ARG A 472 -20.74 5.92 21.25
CA ARG A 472 -19.32 5.94 20.87
C ARG A 472 -18.50 5.25 21.95
N ASP A 473 -17.56 4.41 21.54
CA ASP A 473 -16.69 3.65 22.43
C ASP A 473 -15.25 3.66 21.92
N ARG A 474 -14.31 3.18 22.73
CA ARG A 474 -12.94 2.87 22.30
C ARG A 474 -12.99 1.63 21.40
N ILE A 475 -12.55 1.79 20.16
CA ILE A 475 -12.45 0.72 19.17
C ILE A 475 -11.08 0.07 19.29
N GLU A 476 -11.05 -1.22 19.63
CA GLU A 476 -9.85 -2.05 19.53
C GLU A 476 -9.83 -2.74 18.17
N LEU A 477 -8.79 -2.51 17.37
CA LEU A 477 -8.59 -3.22 16.12
C LEU A 477 -7.92 -4.57 16.41
N ARG A 478 -8.66 -5.67 16.20
CA ARG A 478 -8.10 -7.02 16.11
C ARG A 478 -7.44 -7.18 14.74
N THR A 479 -6.17 -7.55 14.73
CA THR A 479 -5.33 -7.52 13.52
C THR A 479 -4.81 -8.88 13.10
N VAL A 480 -5.16 -9.93 13.85
CA VAL A 480 -4.81 -11.33 13.57
C VAL A 480 -6.08 -12.02 13.10
N LYS A 481 -6.07 -12.57 11.88
CA LYS A 481 -7.22 -13.25 11.27
C LYS A 481 -6.82 -14.62 10.74
N GLY A 482 -7.71 -15.60 10.88
CA GLY A 482 -7.53 -16.97 10.39
C GLY A 482 -7.92 -17.14 8.93
N TRP A 483 -8.15 -18.41 8.54
CA TRP A 483 -8.56 -18.80 7.20
C TRP A 483 -10.02 -18.43 6.91
N ARG A 484 -10.95 -18.82 7.80
CA ARG A 484 -12.39 -18.54 7.74
C ARG A 484 -12.91 -18.15 9.13
N LYS A 485 -13.87 -17.22 9.20
CA LYS A 485 -14.53 -16.83 10.46
C LYS A 485 -15.71 -17.76 10.75
N ASP A 486 -15.68 -18.46 11.88
CA ASP A 486 -16.62 -19.55 12.20
C ASP A 486 -17.54 -19.26 13.39
N GLY A 487 -17.32 -18.17 14.15
CA GLY A 487 -18.14 -17.79 15.31
C GLY A 487 -18.11 -16.30 15.65
N VAL A 488 -18.86 -15.93 16.71
CA VAL A 488 -19.10 -14.54 17.12
C VAL A 488 -17.97 -13.94 17.94
N ALA A 489 -17.22 -14.75 18.69
CA ALA A 489 -16.10 -14.26 19.47
C ALA A 489 -14.97 -13.80 18.53
N GLU A 490 -14.23 -12.77 18.93
CA GLU A 490 -13.22 -12.12 18.08
C GLU A 490 -12.11 -13.09 17.61
N ASP A 491 -11.89 -14.17 18.37
CA ASP A 491 -10.95 -15.27 18.17
C ASP A 491 -11.56 -16.54 17.55
N ASP A 492 -12.87 -16.61 17.27
CA ASP A 492 -13.52 -17.76 16.61
C ASP A 492 -13.15 -17.86 15.10
N TRP A 493 -11.97 -18.43 14.82
CA TRP A 493 -11.46 -18.65 13.46
C TRP A 493 -11.18 -20.13 13.19
N ASP A 494 -11.53 -20.60 11.99
CA ASP A 494 -10.81 -21.72 11.38
C ASP A 494 -9.41 -21.21 11.04
N TRP A 495 -8.40 -21.73 11.72
CA TRP A 495 -7.00 -21.36 11.51
C TRP A 495 -6.33 -22.11 10.35
N PHE A 496 -6.98 -23.12 9.75
CA PHE A 496 -6.34 -24.02 8.79
C PHE A 496 -6.87 -23.86 7.37
N ILE A 497 -5.98 -23.45 6.45
CA ILE A 497 -6.25 -23.49 5.00
C ILE A 497 -6.24 -24.93 4.46
N ASP A 498 -5.52 -25.84 5.13
CA ASP A 498 -5.57 -27.27 4.90
C ASP A 498 -5.39 -28.01 6.23
N SER A 499 -6.51 -28.31 6.88
CA SER A 499 -6.56 -29.02 8.17
C SER A 499 -6.08 -30.47 8.07
N SER A 500 -6.29 -31.13 6.91
CA SER A 500 -5.82 -32.49 6.66
C SER A 500 -4.28 -32.60 6.76
N ARG A 501 -3.59 -31.53 6.33
CA ARG A 501 -2.12 -31.42 6.37
C ARG A 501 -1.60 -30.54 7.50
N GLY A 502 -2.47 -29.94 8.30
CA GLY A 502 -2.07 -29.06 9.40
C GLY A 502 -1.37 -27.79 8.89
N ILE A 503 -1.78 -27.26 7.73
CA ILE A 503 -1.25 -26.00 7.20
C ILE A 503 -2.12 -24.87 7.74
N GLY A 504 -1.56 -24.13 8.68
CA GLY A 504 -2.17 -22.95 9.27
C GLY A 504 -2.09 -21.73 8.36
N TYR A 505 -3.03 -20.81 8.50
CA TYR A 505 -3.03 -19.51 7.85
C TYR A 505 -3.30 -18.42 8.90
N ILE A 506 -2.37 -17.47 9.02
CA ILE A 506 -2.57 -16.23 9.76
C ILE A 506 -2.38 -15.06 8.80
N ARG A 507 -3.38 -14.19 8.70
CA ARG A 507 -3.23 -12.85 8.11
C ARG A 507 -3.05 -11.81 9.21
N LEU A 508 -2.00 -11.00 9.09
CA LEU A 508 -1.79 -9.83 9.93
C LEU A 508 -2.16 -8.59 9.14
N THR A 509 -3.22 -7.88 9.52
CA THR A 509 -3.66 -6.65 8.83
C THR A 509 -2.90 -5.41 9.29
N GLN A 510 -2.44 -5.38 10.53
CA GLN A 510 -1.65 -4.29 11.13
C GLN A 510 -0.88 -4.79 12.36
N PHE A 511 0.09 -4.01 12.84
CA PHE A 511 0.79 -4.22 14.11
C PHE A 511 0.29 -3.22 15.17
N THR A 512 -0.67 -3.63 16.00
CA THR A 512 -1.27 -2.87 17.12
C THR A 512 -0.85 -3.46 18.46
N GLU A 513 -1.17 -2.80 19.58
CA GLU A 513 -0.70 -3.14 20.94
C GLU A 513 -0.90 -4.61 21.35
N ASN A 514 -1.98 -5.25 20.87
CA ASN A 514 -2.35 -6.63 21.22
C ASN A 514 -1.90 -7.69 20.18
N THR A 515 -1.37 -7.31 19.00
CA THR A 515 -1.13 -8.26 17.89
C THR A 515 -0.26 -9.46 18.30
N THR A 516 0.77 -9.26 19.13
CA THR A 516 1.61 -10.37 19.63
C THR A 516 0.81 -11.37 20.47
N ARG A 517 -0.09 -10.89 21.34
CA ARG A 517 -0.90 -11.73 22.22
C ARG A 517 -1.87 -12.57 21.40
N ASP A 518 -2.55 -11.93 20.46
CA ASP A 518 -3.56 -12.56 19.61
C ASP A 518 -2.90 -13.58 18.65
N PHE A 519 -1.68 -13.28 18.17
CA PHE A 519 -0.86 -14.20 17.39
C PHE A 519 -0.39 -15.42 18.20
N ASP A 520 0.06 -15.21 19.44
CA ASP A 520 0.46 -16.30 20.33
C ASP A 520 -0.74 -17.22 20.64
N HIS A 521 -1.96 -16.69 20.75
CA HIS A 521 -3.19 -17.47 20.95
C HIS A 521 -3.44 -18.43 19.77
N ALA A 522 -3.54 -17.89 18.55
CA ALA A 522 -3.73 -18.66 17.33
C ALA A 522 -2.65 -19.74 17.14
N VAL A 523 -1.39 -19.43 17.48
CA VAL A 523 -0.27 -20.39 17.41
C VAL A 523 -0.39 -21.50 18.46
N VAL A 524 -0.94 -21.22 19.65
CA VAL A 524 -1.20 -22.25 20.69
C VAL A 524 -2.32 -23.20 20.25
N GLU A 525 -3.42 -22.67 19.72
CA GLU A 525 -4.55 -23.45 19.21
C GLU A 525 -4.13 -24.34 18.04
N MET A 526 -3.57 -23.76 16.96
CA MET A 526 -3.09 -24.53 15.81
C MET A 526 -2.08 -25.62 16.22
N LYS A 527 -1.23 -25.38 17.23
CA LYS A 527 -0.29 -26.40 17.71
C LYS A 527 -0.95 -27.55 18.45
N ALA A 528 -2.04 -27.30 19.19
CA ALA A 528 -2.84 -28.37 19.79
C ALA A 528 -3.46 -29.26 18.70
N ASP A 529 -3.89 -28.64 17.59
CA ASP A 529 -4.54 -29.30 16.46
C ASP A 529 -3.56 -29.82 15.37
N GLY A 530 -2.26 -29.75 15.64
CA GLY A 530 -1.24 -30.42 14.83
C GLY A 530 -0.66 -29.61 13.66
N LEU A 531 -0.43 -28.31 13.85
CA LEU A 531 0.31 -27.41 12.94
C LEU A 531 1.62 -28.05 12.43
N ARG A 532 1.72 -28.16 11.10
CA ARG A 532 2.89 -28.69 10.35
C ARG A 532 3.50 -27.68 9.38
N GLY A 533 2.79 -26.61 9.01
CA GLY A 533 3.29 -25.51 8.18
C GLY A 533 2.44 -24.26 8.38
N LEU A 534 2.99 -23.07 8.14
CA LEU A 534 2.27 -21.80 8.34
C LEU A 534 2.40 -20.87 7.13
N ILE A 535 1.27 -20.37 6.63
CA ILE A 535 1.23 -19.19 5.77
C ILE A 535 1.02 -17.96 6.66
N LEU A 536 1.97 -17.02 6.63
CA LEU A 536 1.90 -15.73 7.29
C LEU A 536 1.64 -14.66 6.22
N ASP A 537 0.40 -14.20 6.11
CA ASP A 537 0.00 -13.21 5.12
C ASP A 537 0.17 -11.78 5.68
N LEU A 538 1.15 -11.06 5.14
CA LEU A 538 1.45 -9.66 5.46
C LEU A 538 1.04 -8.70 4.33
N ARG A 539 0.39 -9.20 3.27
CA ARG A 539 -0.06 -8.38 2.14
C ARG A 539 -1.04 -7.31 2.63
N TYR A 540 -0.90 -6.11 2.10
CA TYR A 540 -1.68 -4.93 2.48
C TYR A 540 -1.52 -4.47 3.95
N ASN A 541 -0.53 -4.99 4.69
CA ASN A 541 -0.22 -4.55 6.05
C ASN A 541 0.75 -3.35 6.04
N PRO A 542 0.30 -2.12 6.38
CA PRO A 542 1.13 -0.91 6.34
C PRO A 542 2.15 -0.82 7.51
N GLY A 543 2.23 -1.87 8.32
CA GLY A 543 3.08 -1.97 9.49
C GLY A 543 2.38 -1.53 10.76
N GLY A 544 3.07 -0.74 11.58
CA GLY A 544 2.59 -0.30 12.88
C GLY A 544 3.69 -0.34 13.94
N ARG A 545 3.36 -0.86 15.12
CA ARG A 545 4.23 -0.84 16.30
C ARG A 545 5.49 -1.71 16.14
N LEU A 546 6.66 -1.09 16.27
CA LEU A 546 7.96 -1.77 16.21
C LEU A 546 8.09 -2.89 17.24
N ASP A 547 7.62 -2.66 18.48
CA ASP A 547 7.71 -3.65 19.56
C ASP A 547 6.97 -4.96 19.22
N GLN A 548 5.87 -4.86 18.48
CA GLN A 548 5.05 -5.99 18.04
C GLN A 548 5.72 -6.73 16.88
N ALA A 549 6.31 -5.99 15.92
CA ALA A 549 7.10 -6.57 14.84
C ALA A 549 8.28 -7.40 15.38
N VAL A 550 9.03 -6.84 16.32
CA VAL A 550 10.16 -7.51 17.00
C VAL A 550 9.68 -8.74 17.77
N ASN A 551 8.58 -8.62 18.50
CA ASN A 551 8.00 -9.76 19.23
C ASN A 551 7.58 -10.89 18.28
N ILE A 552 6.87 -10.59 17.19
CA ILE A 552 6.40 -11.60 16.22
C ILE A 552 7.58 -12.26 15.50
N ALA A 553 8.56 -11.49 15.04
CA ALA A 553 9.79 -12.04 14.45
C ALA A 553 10.55 -12.97 15.43
N ASN A 554 10.52 -12.71 16.73
CA ASN A 554 11.11 -13.58 17.77
C ASN A 554 10.36 -14.93 17.93
N ARG A 555 9.16 -15.12 17.36
CA ARG A 555 8.51 -16.45 17.33
C ARG A 555 9.14 -17.38 16.29
N PHE A 556 9.85 -16.82 15.31
CA PHE A 556 10.60 -17.57 14.29
C PHE A 556 12.11 -17.59 14.59
N ILE A 557 12.64 -16.48 15.12
CA ILE A 557 14.06 -16.27 15.42
C ILE A 557 14.34 -16.47 16.91
N ASP A 558 15.21 -17.43 17.28
CA ASP A 558 15.58 -17.68 18.68
C ASP A 558 16.69 -16.75 19.22
N ASP A 559 17.68 -16.38 18.39
CA ASP A 559 18.80 -15.52 18.82
C ASP A 559 19.41 -14.71 17.67
N GLY A 560 19.73 -13.46 17.97
CA GLY A 560 20.40 -12.51 17.09
C GLY A 560 19.64 -11.19 16.97
N PRO A 561 20.13 -10.22 16.16
CA PRO A 561 19.39 -9.01 15.84
C PRO A 561 18.17 -9.34 14.98
N ILE A 562 17.06 -8.65 15.23
CA ILE A 562 15.88 -8.64 14.35
C ILE A 562 15.91 -7.38 13.47
N VAL A 563 16.26 -6.23 14.07
CA VAL A 563 16.43 -4.96 13.36
C VAL A 563 17.42 -4.07 14.12
N THR A 564 18.23 -3.32 13.39
CA THR A 564 19.12 -2.30 13.96
C THR A 564 18.69 -0.89 13.54
N VAL A 565 18.90 0.09 14.41
CA VAL A 565 18.55 1.49 14.17
C VAL A 565 19.83 2.30 13.97
N HIS A 566 19.91 3.07 12.89
CA HIS A 566 21.10 3.79 12.45
C HIS A 566 20.80 5.28 12.24
N ASP A 567 21.77 6.15 12.56
CA ASP A 567 21.69 7.58 12.26
C ASP A 567 22.13 7.92 10.82
N ALA A 568 22.05 9.20 10.45
CA ALA A 568 22.49 9.72 9.16
C ALA A 568 23.98 9.45 8.82
N ALA A 569 24.82 9.17 9.83
CA ALA A 569 26.23 8.80 9.66
C ALA A 569 26.45 7.27 9.67
N ASP A 570 25.37 6.50 9.48
CA ASP A 570 25.29 5.04 9.55
C ASP A 570 25.77 4.43 10.88
N ARG A 571 25.82 5.23 11.95
CA ARG A 571 26.20 4.72 13.28
C ARG A 571 25.00 4.01 13.88
N ARG A 572 25.19 2.74 14.25
CA ARG A 572 24.17 1.96 14.96
C ARG A 572 23.89 2.56 16.34
N LEU A 573 22.70 3.13 16.50
CA LEU A 573 22.19 3.69 17.76
C LEU A 573 21.58 2.62 18.67
N ASN A 574 20.81 1.68 18.09
CA ASN A 574 20.12 0.63 18.82
C ASN A 574 20.09 -0.70 18.03
N SER A 575 19.79 -1.80 18.71
CA SER A 575 19.56 -3.12 18.13
C SER A 575 18.45 -3.84 18.91
N GLU A 576 17.31 -4.03 18.26
CA GLU A 576 16.28 -4.93 18.77
C GLU A 576 16.66 -6.38 18.43
N ARG A 577 16.49 -7.28 19.39
CA ARG A 577 17.03 -8.64 19.33
C ARG A 577 16.01 -9.68 19.75
N ALA A 578 16.11 -10.85 19.12
CA ALA A 578 15.42 -12.05 19.58
C ALA A 578 15.88 -12.43 20.99
N ARG A 579 14.91 -12.87 21.81
CA ARG A 579 15.15 -13.46 23.13
C ARG A 579 15.01 -14.97 23.01
N ARG A 580 16.02 -15.71 23.48
CA ARG A 580 16.03 -17.18 23.45
C ARG A 580 14.85 -17.78 24.21
N GLY A 581 14.38 -18.92 23.74
CA GLY A 581 13.23 -19.63 24.30
C GLY A 581 11.87 -19.00 23.96
N ARG A 582 11.82 -18.06 23.00
CA ARG A 582 10.58 -17.47 22.47
C ARG A 582 10.26 -17.85 21.04
N ALA A 583 11.14 -18.59 20.36
CA ALA A 583 10.93 -19.06 19.00
C ALA A 583 9.93 -20.23 18.93
N THR A 584 8.67 -19.98 19.25
CA THR A 584 7.62 -21.01 19.32
C THR A 584 7.37 -21.71 17.99
N LEU A 585 7.62 -21.05 16.85
CA LEU A 585 7.46 -21.60 15.50
C LEU A 585 8.77 -22.18 14.91
N GLN A 586 9.82 -22.31 15.72
CA GLN A 586 11.07 -22.93 15.26
C GLN A 586 10.84 -24.37 14.77
N GLY A 587 11.28 -24.66 13.54
CA GLY A 587 11.14 -25.97 12.91
C GLY A 587 9.83 -26.20 12.16
N ILE A 588 8.88 -25.26 12.21
CA ILE A 588 7.71 -25.23 11.32
C ILE A 588 8.13 -24.53 10.02
N PRO A 589 7.91 -25.13 8.83
CA PRO A 589 8.09 -24.44 7.54
C PRO A 589 7.09 -23.29 7.38
N VAL A 590 7.57 -22.13 6.91
CA VAL A 590 6.77 -20.89 6.82
C VAL A 590 6.83 -20.31 5.41
N ILE A 591 5.69 -19.84 4.91
CA ILE A 591 5.68 -18.93 3.76
C ILE A 591 5.12 -17.58 4.20
N VAL A 592 5.87 -16.51 3.93
CA VAL A 592 5.45 -15.14 4.24
C VAL A 592 4.98 -14.47 2.97
N LEU A 593 3.68 -14.18 2.86
CA LEU A 593 3.12 -13.46 1.71
C LEU A 593 3.34 -11.96 1.88
N VAL A 594 3.84 -11.30 0.84
CA VAL A 594 4.15 -9.86 0.81
C VAL A 594 3.77 -9.22 -0.53
N ASN A 595 3.54 -7.92 -0.51
CA ASN A 595 3.24 -7.11 -1.69
C ASN A 595 3.68 -5.64 -1.50
N GLU A 596 3.43 -4.81 -2.50
CA GLU A 596 3.77 -3.38 -2.55
C GLU A 596 3.18 -2.54 -1.41
N ASN A 597 2.08 -2.99 -0.80
CA ASN A 597 1.46 -2.34 0.37
C ASN A 597 1.94 -2.90 1.72
N SER A 598 2.81 -3.91 1.71
CA SER A 598 3.49 -4.41 2.91
C SER A 598 4.58 -3.40 3.30
N ALA A 599 4.48 -2.75 4.46
CA ALA A 599 5.37 -1.64 4.83
C ALA A 599 5.89 -1.71 6.28
N SER A 600 7.06 -1.10 6.51
CA SER A 600 7.64 -0.82 7.83
C SER A 600 7.77 -2.04 8.74
N ALA A 601 6.91 -2.20 9.75
CA ALA A 601 6.90 -3.38 10.62
C ALA A 601 6.75 -4.70 9.85
N SER A 602 5.94 -4.73 8.78
CA SER A 602 5.78 -5.90 7.91
C SER A 602 7.10 -6.28 7.24
N GLU A 603 7.86 -5.28 6.78
CA GLU A 603 9.17 -5.45 6.13
C GLU A 603 10.26 -5.86 7.11
N ILE A 604 10.16 -5.43 8.37
CA ILE A 604 11.03 -5.91 9.45
C ILE A 604 10.78 -7.39 9.73
N VAL A 605 9.51 -7.82 9.79
CA VAL A 605 9.18 -9.25 10.03
C VAL A 605 9.59 -10.11 8.84
N SER A 606 9.14 -9.79 7.62
CA SER A 606 9.47 -10.59 6.42
C SER A 606 10.97 -10.58 6.12
N GLY A 607 11.60 -9.41 6.18
CA GLY A 607 13.03 -9.25 5.93
C GLY A 607 13.91 -9.94 6.97
N ALA A 608 13.53 -9.93 8.25
CA ALA A 608 14.26 -10.67 9.27
C ALA A 608 14.07 -12.20 9.13
N ILE A 609 12.87 -12.67 8.79
CA ILE A 609 12.64 -14.10 8.49
C ILE A 609 13.48 -14.53 7.27
N GLN A 610 13.48 -13.75 6.18
CA GLN A 610 14.27 -14.00 4.97
C GLN A 610 15.78 -14.03 5.23
N ASP A 611 16.31 -13.02 5.93
CA ASP A 611 17.74 -12.91 6.25
C ASP A 611 18.23 -14.14 7.05
N TYR A 612 17.39 -14.72 7.91
CA TYR A 612 17.70 -15.94 8.67
C TYR A 612 17.43 -17.22 7.88
N ALA A 613 16.47 -17.23 6.96
CA ALA A 613 16.24 -18.34 6.04
C ALA A 613 17.41 -18.50 5.04
N THR A 614 17.95 -17.38 4.55
CA THR A 614 19.18 -17.35 3.73
C THR A 614 20.40 -17.90 4.49
N GLN A 615 20.44 -17.74 5.82
CA GLN A 615 21.45 -18.35 6.69
C GLN A 615 21.17 -19.83 7.02
N GLY A 616 20.08 -20.42 6.51
CA GLY A 616 19.67 -21.79 6.84
C GLY A 616 19.20 -22.00 8.28
N ARG A 617 18.79 -20.93 8.97
CA ARG A 617 18.38 -20.95 10.39
C ARG A 617 16.88 -21.08 10.60
N ILE A 618 16.09 -20.76 9.58
CA ILE A 618 14.63 -20.87 9.53
C ILE A 618 14.30 -21.52 8.19
N ASP A 619 13.31 -22.41 8.16
CA ASP A 619 12.81 -22.99 6.91
C ASP A 619 11.67 -22.11 6.38
N ALA A 620 12.02 -21.04 5.65
CA ALA A 620 11.03 -20.09 5.16
C ALA A 620 11.30 -19.57 3.75
N ILE A 621 10.23 -19.12 3.10
CA ILE A 621 10.22 -18.45 1.79
C ILE A 621 9.33 -17.21 1.89
N VAL A 622 9.84 -16.06 1.45
CA VAL A 622 9.03 -14.85 1.22
C VAL A 622 8.48 -14.91 -0.21
N LEU A 623 7.18 -14.74 -0.40
CA LEU A 623 6.49 -14.94 -1.69
C LEU A 623 5.57 -13.76 -2.01
N GLY A 624 5.53 -13.35 -3.28
CA GLY A 624 4.57 -12.37 -3.78
C GLY A 624 5.24 -11.27 -4.60
N ASP A 625 5.13 -10.02 -4.14
CA ASP A 625 5.70 -8.83 -4.79
C ASP A 625 6.60 -8.03 -3.83
N ARG A 626 7.51 -7.21 -4.39
CA ARG A 626 8.43 -6.35 -3.61
C ARG A 626 7.65 -5.43 -2.67
N THR A 627 8.12 -5.31 -1.44
CA THR A 627 7.50 -4.46 -0.40
C THR A 627 7.70 -2.96 -0.62
N PHE A 628 6.95 -2.15 0.13
CA PHE A 628 6.86 -0.69 -0.04
C PHE A 628 8.21 0.05 -0.01
N GLY A 629 9.10 -0.30 0.91
CA GLY A 629 10.38 0.38 1.14
C GLY A 629 10.37 1.44 2.25
N LYS A 630 9.64 1.22 3.35
CA LYS A 630 9.56 2.16 4.49
C LYS A 630 10.47 1.76 5.64
N GLY A 631 11.78 1.89 5.42
CA GLY A 631 12.83 1.66 6.43
C GLY A 631 13.13 2.85 7.35
N SER A 632 12.23 3.82 7.49
CA SER A 632 12.53 5.12 8.12
C SER A 632 11.85 5.31 9.48
N VAL A 633 12.56 5.97 10.42
CA VAL A 633 12.07 6.26 11.78
C VAL A 633 11.73 7.73 11.92
N GLN A 634 10.46 8.02 12.19
CA GLN A 634 10.01 9.38 12.48
C GLN A 634 9.94 9.64 13.98
N ASN A 635 10.53 10.74 14.41
CA ASN A 635 10.38 11.29 15.75
C ASN A 635 9.40 12.46 15.73
N VAL A 636 8.65 12.62 16.82
CA VAL A 636 7.69 13.72 17.02
C VAL A 636 8.24 14.68 18.06
N TRP A 637 8.22 15.99 17.77
CA TRP A 637 8.54 17.02 18.76
C TRP A 637 7.50 18.14 18.77
N PRO A 638 7.15 18.69 19.95
CA PRO A 638 6.37 19.91 20.02
C PRO A 638 7.10 21.08 19.33
N LEU A 639 6.41 21.78 18.43
CA LEU A 639 6.80 23.08 17.92
C LEU A 639 6.12 24.22 18.69
N GLY A 640 5.14 23.93 19.54
CA GLY A 640 4.45 24.90 20.39
C GLY A 640 3.39 24.19 21.24
N PRO A 641 2.54 24.95 21.97
CA PRO A 641 1.43 24.38 22.74
C PRO A 641 0.39 23.67 21.87
N VAL A 642 0.25 24.10 20.61
CA VAL A 642 -0.76 23.65 19.64
C VAL A 642 -0.14 23.24 18.30
N SER A 643 1.14 22.85 18.25
CA SER A 643 1.74 22.37 17.00
C SER A 643 2.88 21.41 17.27
N ALA A 644 3.10 20.46 16.37
CA ALA A 644 4.19 19.49 16.44
C ALA A 644 4.92 19.39 15.10
N MET A 645 6.05 18.67 15.10
CA MET A 645 6.78 18.28 13.91
C MET A 645 6.97 16.77 13.96
N LYS A 646 6.68 16.09 12.86
CA LYS A 646 7.10 14.73 12.60
C LYS A 646 8.28 14.80 11.63
N LEU A 647 9.41 14.18 11.97
CA LEU A 647 10.62 14.22 11.15
C LEU A 647 11.32 12.87 11.10
N THR A 648 11.71 12.43 9.91
CA THR A 648 12.59 11.26 9.76
C THR A 648 14.00 11.59 10.22
N THR A 649 14.54 10.77 11.12
CA THR A 649 15.84 11.01 11.77
C THR A 649 16.82 9.84 11.73
N GLN A 650 16.30 8.63 11.49
CA GLN A 650 17.05 7.38 11.60
C GLN A 650 16.51 6.37 10.58
N TYR A 651 17.28 5.33 10.30
CA TYR A 651 16.89 4.20 9.46
C TYR A 651 16.94 2.87 10.18
N TYR A 652 16.02 1.98 9.81
CA TYR A 652 16.05 0.56 10.13
C TYR A 652 16.93 -0.19 9.12
N LYS A 653 17.77 -1.10 9.63
CA LYS A 653 18.48 -2.10 8.84
C LYS A 653 18.13 -3.51 9.30
N LEU A 654 17.97 -4.39 8.32
CA LEU A 654 17.71 -5.81 8.52
C LEU A 654 18.94 -6.55 9.09
N PRO A 655 18.81 -7.79 9.59
CA PRO A 655 19.89 -8.54 10.23
C PRO A 655 21.21 -8.66 9.44
N LEU A 656 21.15 -8.72 8.11
CA LEU A 656 22.31 -8.73 7.20
C LEU A 656 22.83 -7.33 6.83
N GLY A 657 22.31 -6.27 7.46
CA GLY A 657 22.73 -4.87 7.24
C GLY A 657 22.05 -4.17 6.06
N ARG A 658 21.13 -4.84 5.36
CA ARG A 658 20.34 -4.29 4.25
C ARG A 658 19.44 -3.14 4.73
N LEU A 659 19.57 -1.98 4.08
CA LEU A 659 18.64 -0.86 4.22
C LEU A 659 17.42 -1.13 3.33
N ILE A 660 16.22 -1.14 3.90
CA ILE A 660 14.98 -1.35 3.14
C ILE A 660 14.37 -0.03 2.64
N HIS A 661 14.86 1.14 3.08
CA HIS A 661 14.24 2.40 2.72
C HIS A 661 14.48 2.77 1.25
N ARG A 662 13.40 3.04 0.50
CA ARG A 662 13.44 3.58 -0.87
C ARG A 662 13.78 5.06 -0.82
N ARG A 663 14.95 5.45 -1.32
CA ARG A 663 15.33 6.86 -1.51
C ARG A 663 15.28 7.24 -2.99
N PRO A 664 15.23 8.55 -3.34
CA PRO A 664 15.21 8.99 -4.73
C PRO A 664 16.42 8.44 -5.52
N GLY A 665 16.13 7.63 -6.54
CA GLY A 665 17.15 7.01 -7.41
C GLY A 665 17.68 5.65 -6.95
N ASP A 666 17.23 5.10 -5.82
CA ASP A 666 17.57 3.72 -5.43
C ASP A 666 16.91 2.71 -6.40
N VAL A 667 17.70 1.77 -6.94
CA VAL A 667 17.23 0.65 -7.79
C VAL A 667 16.82 -0.59 -6.98
N THR A 668 17.23 -0.64 -5.71
CA THR A 668 16.94 -1.72 -4.76
C THR A 668 16.44 -1.13 -3.45
N TRP A 669 15.26 -1.54 -3.01
CA TRP A 669 14.63 -1.13 -1.75
C TRP A 669 13.69 -2.25 -1.27
N GLY A 670 13.14 -2.08 -0.07
CA GLY A 670 12.20 -3.03 0.53
C GLY A 670 12.82 -4.40 0.78
N VAL A 671 11.93 -5.38 0.85
CA VAL A 671 12.20 -6.82 0.85
C VAL A 671 11.76 -7.32 -0.53
N GLU A 672 12.74 -7.75 -1.33
CA GLU A 672 12.48 -8.53 -2.53
C GLU A 672 12.03 -9.94 -2.08
N PRO A 673 10.91 -10.49 -2.56
CA PRO A 673 10.51 -11.85 -2.23
C PRO A 673 11.49 -12.88 -2.82
N ASP A 674 11.61 -14.03 -2.16
CA ASP A 674 12.39 -15.17 -2.65
C ASP A 674 11.75 -15.81 -3.89
N LEU A 675 10.42 -15.78 -3.98
CA LEU A 675 9.65 -16.18 -5.16
C LEU A 675 8.66 -15.09 -5.58
N ILE A 676 8.79 -14.59 -6.81
CA ILE A 676 7.82 -13.66 -7.39
C ILE A 676 6.67 -14.47 -8.03
N VAL A 677 5.43 -14.20 -7.63
CA VAL A 677 4.23 -14.76 -8.25
C VAL A 677 3.28 -13.63 -8.62
N LYS A 678 3.18 -13.34 -9.92
CA LYS A 678 2.35 -12.25 -10.44
C LYS A 678 0.87 -12.64 -10.48
N MET A 679 0.04 -11.69 -10.07
CA MET A 679 -1.42 -11.67 -10.17
C MET A 679 -1.85 -10.49 -11.05
N LEU A 680 -2.97 -10.62 -11.74
CA LEU A 680 -3.58 -9.49 -12.44
C LEU A 680 -4.20 -8.51 -11.44
N PRO A 681 -4.31 -7.20 -11.76
CA PRO A 681 -4.97 -6.22 -10.89
C PRO A 681 -6.40 -6.61 -10.50
N SER A 682 -7.14 -7.26 -11.41
CA SER A 682 -8.48 -7.80 -11.13
C SER A 682 -8.45 -8.95 -10.12
N GLN A 683 -7.47 -9.85 -10.17
CA GLN A 683 -7.30 -10.92 -9.19
C GLN A 683 -6.95 -10.37 -7.80
N MET A 684 -6.12 -9.31 -7.74
CA MET A 684 -5.77 -8.64 -6.49
C MET A 684 -7.00 -7.99 -5.83
N LEU A 685 -7.85 -7.31 -6.62
CA LEU A 685 -9.10 -6.72 -6.13
C LEU A 685 -10.09 -7.81 -5.66
N GLU A 686 -10.29 -8.84 -6.47
CA GLU A 686 -11.20 -9.95 -6.16
C GLU A 686 -10.79 -10.69 -4.87
N SER A 687 -9.48 -10.96 -4.69
CA SER A 687 -8.94 -11.56 -3.46
C SER A 687 -9.21 -10.70 -2.22
N LEU A 688 -9.06 -9.38 -2.35
CA LEU A 688 -9.40 -8.43 -1.27
C LEU A 688 -10.90 -8.46 -0.93
N GLU A 689 -11.78 -8.48 -1.94
CA GLU A 689 -13.24 -8.49 -1.74
C GLU A 689 -13.73 -9.79 -1.07
N ILE A 690 -13.26 -10.95 -1.55
CA ILE A 690 -13.52 -12.26 -0.92
C ILE A 690 -13.06 -12.23 0.54
N ARG A 691 -11.85 -11.72 0.81
CA ARG A 691 -11.31 -11.63 2.17
C ARG A 691 -12.09 -10.69 3.08
N LEU A 692 -12.53 -9.54 2.58
CA LEU A 692 -13.36 -8.60 3.36
C LEU A 692 -14.74 -9.18 3.68
N SER A 693 -15.32 -9.96 2.77
CA SER A 693 -16.59 -10.68 2.98
C SER A 693 -16.44 -11.85 3.97
N ALA A 694 -15.40 -12.67 3.82
CA ALA A 694 -15.15 -13.82 4.70
C ALA A 694 -14.87 -13.43 6.17
N ASP A 695 -14.27 -12.26 6.40
CA ASP A 695 -13.80 -11.79 7.70
C ASP A 695 -14.90 -11.39 8.69
N VAL A 696 -16.09 -11.02 8.24
CA VAL A 696 -17.12 -10.40 9.08
C VAL A 696 -18.38 -11.25 9.09
N LEU A 697 -18.85 -11.61 10.29
CA LEU A 697 -20.19 -12.20 10.43
C LEU A 697 -21.25 -11.09 10.40
N PRO A 698 -22.25 -11.16 9.50
CA PRO A 698 -23.35 -10.21 9.44
C PRO A 698 -24.31 -10.45 10.61
N MET A 699 -24.81 -9.35 11.19
CA MET A 699 -25.67 -9.38 12.38
C MET A 699 -26.99 -8.63 12.16
N ASP A 700 -28.00 -8.96 12.96
CA ASP A 700 -29.21 -8.16 13.13
C ASP A 700 -29.07 -7.07 14.21
N GLU A 701 -30.11 -6.26 14.38
CA GLU A 701 -30.22 -5.20 15.39
C GLU A 701 -30.29 -5.71 16.84
N HIS A 702 -30.40 -7.03 17.03
CA HIS A 702 -30.39 -7.70 18.34
C HIS A 702 -29.04 -8.38 18.63
N GLY A 703 -28.08 -8.33 17.69
CA GLY A 703 -26.75 -8.95 17.81
C GLY A 703 -26.69 -10.44 17.46
N ASN A 704 -27.73 -11.00 16.83
CA ASN A 704 -27.70 -12.38 16.34
C ASN A 704 -26.98 -12.45 14.99
N ILE A 705 -26.21 -13.52 14.73
CA ILE A 705 -25.76 -13.83 13.37
C ILE A 705 -26.99 -14.06 12.49
N VAL A 706 -27.00 -13.47 11.30
CA VAL A 706 -27.95 -13.78 10.24
C VAL A 706 -27.26 -14.53 9.11
N GLU A 707 -27.96 -15.45 8.45
CA GLU A 707 -27.50 -15.97 7.17
C GLU A 707 -27.50 -14.83 6.14
N ASP A 708 -26.36 -14.64 5.48
CA ASP A 708 -26.22 -13.73 4.35
C ASP A 708 -25.73 -14.52 3.15
N ALA A 709 -26.61 -14.66 2.15
CA ALA A 709 -26.32 -15.38 0.92
C ALA A 709 -25.21 -14.71 0.07
N ASN A 710 -24.81 -13.47 0.40
CA ASN A 710 -23.73 -12.75 -0.26
C ASN A 710 -22.38 -12.86 0.48
N ARG A 711 -22.33 -13.56 1.62
CA ARG A 711 -21.05 -13.85 2.30
C ARG A 711 -20.28 -14.89 1.49
N ARG A 712 -19.06 -14.55 1.09
CA ARG A 712 -18.20 -15.37 0.23
C ARG A 712 -17.33 -16.32 1.04
N ASP A 713 -17.02 -17.49 0.48
CA ASP A 713 -16.13 -18.46 1.12
C ASP A 713 -14.68 -18.16 0.72
N PRO A 714 -13.72 -18.12 1.66
CA PRO A 714 -12.31 -17.96 1.32
C PRO A 714 -11.76 -19.06 0.40
N SER A 715 -12.41 -20.22 0.23
CA SER A 715 -11.99 -21.25 -0.74
C SER A 715 -12.04 -20.77 -2.19
N GLU A 716 -12.92 -19.82 -2.53
CA GLU A 716 -13.02 -19.18 -3.85
C GLU A 716 -11.65 -18.61 -4.32
N LEU A 717 -10.81 -18.16 -3.37
CA LEU A 717 -9.43 -17.69 -3.63
C LEU A 717 -8.58 -18.74 -4.36
N LEU A 718 -8.75 -20.01 -3.99
CA LEU A 718 -8.01 -21.14 -4.53
C LEU A 718 -8.76 -21.81 -5.68
N ASP A 719 -10.05 -22.09 -5.44
CA ASP A 719 -10.89 -22.89 -6.32
C ASP A 719 -11.11 -22.19 -7.66
N ASP A 720 -11.38 -20.88 -7.67
CA ASP A 720 -11.58 -20.09 -8.89
C ASP A 720 -10.30 -19.41 -9.42
N GLY A 721 -9.20 -19.47 -8.65
CA GLY A 721 -7.90 -18.94 -9.05
C GLY A 721 -7.75 -17.43 -8.87
N HIS A 722 -8.49 -16.85 -7.92
CA HIS A 722 -8.39 -15.43 -7.58
C HIS A 722 -7.12 -15.08 -6.79
N ASP A 723 -6.47 -16.01 -6.10
CA ASP A 723 -5.22 -15.78 -5.36
C ASP A 723 -4.13 -16.81 -5.70
N LEU A 724 -3.39 -16.53 -6.78
CA LEU A 724 -2.28 -17.37 -7.25
C LEU A 724 -1.10 -17.41 -6.27
N GLN A 725 -0.86 -16.33 -5.53
CA GLN A 725 0.22 -16.25 -4.54
C GLN A 725 -0.07 -17.22 -3.38
N LEU A 726 -1.29 -17.18 -2.85
CA LEU A 726 -1.76 -18.08 -1.80
C LEU A 726 -1.80 -19.54 -2.26
N HIS A 727 -2.33 -19.82 -3.46
CA HIS A 727 -2.38 -21.18 -4.01
C HIS A 727 -0.96 -21.75 -4.20
N THR A 728 -0.01 -20.94 -4.67
CA THR A 728 1.41 -21.34 -4.75
C THR A 728 1.99 -21.64 -3.36
N ALA A 729 1.72 -20.79 -2.38
CA ALA A 729 2.17 -21.01 -1.01
C ALA A 729 1.61 -22.31 -0.40
N LEU A 730 0.32 -22.60 -0.65
CA LEU A 730 -0.29 -23.86 -0.24
C LEU A 730 0.44 -25.06 -0.87
N VAL A 731 0.58 -25.11 -2.20
CA VAL A 731 1.24 -26.23 -2.90
C VAL A 731 2.68 -26.42 -2.43
N LEU A 732 3.43 -25.34 -2.22
CA LEU A 732 4.81 -25.41 -1.68
C LEU A 732 4.85 -26.01 -0.27
N LEU A 733 3.95 -25.63 0.63
CA LEU A 733 3.87 -26.20 1.98
C LEU A 733 3.32 -27.64 1.98
N GLN A 734 2.38 -27.98 1.10
CA GLN A 734 1.88 -29.35 0.93
C GLN A 734 3.00 -30.29 0.46
N ALA A 735 3.83 -29.85 -0.49
CA ALA A 735 5.02 -30.57 -0.92
C ALA A 735 6.07 -30.66 0.19
N ARG A 736 6.33 -29.55 0.91
CA ARG A 736 7.31 -29.49 1.99
C ARG A 736 6.95 -30.38 3.19
N GLY A 737 5.65 -30.52 3.48
CA GLY A 737 5.09 -31.33 4.56
C GLY A 737 4.91 -32.82 4.25
N LEU A 738 5.44 -33.33 3.13
CA LEU A 738 5.38 -34.76 2.81
C LEU A 738 6.09 -35.60 3.91
N PRO A 739 5.48 -36.71 4.36
CA PRO A 739 6.03 -37.50 5.47
C PRO A 739 7.36 -38.18 5.09
N ASN A 740 8.40 -37.92 5.88
CA ASN A 740 9.72 -38.46 5.62
C ASN A 740 9.79 -39.98 5.83
N SER A 741 10.69 -40.62 5.08
CA SER A 741 10.96 -42.08 5.11
C SER A 741 11.45 -42.66 6.46
N ARG A 742 11.55 -41.81 7.49
CA ARG A 742 11.95 -42.16 8.86
C ARG A 742 10.76 -42.24 9.83
N ASP A 743 9.74 -41.39 9.68
CA ASP A 743 8.60 -41.35 10.61
C ASP A 743 7.70 -42.59 10.52
N THR A 744 7.57 -43.15 9.32
CA THR A 744 6.83 -44.40 9.06
C THR A 744 7.41 -45.63 9.79
N ARG A 745 8.63 -45.55 10.35
CA ARG A 745 9.20 -46.63 11.17
C ARG A 745 8.71 -46.62 12.62
N HIS A 746 8.32 -45.47 13.16
CA HIS A 746 7.83 -45.38 14.53
C HIS A 746 6.35 -45.73 14.67
N THR A 747 5.54 -45.53 13.61
CA THR A 747 4.12 -45.91 13.59
C THR A 747 3.88 -47.42 13.36
N MET A 748 4.86 -48.18 12.86
CA MET A 748 4.74 -49.63 12.65
C MET A 748 5.15 -50.51 13.85
N GLN A 749 5.44 -49.94 15.02
CA GLN A 749 5.75 -50.71 16.25
C GLN A 749 4.78 -50.42 17.41
N ARG A 750 3.50 -50.73 17.20
CA ARG A 750 2.59 -51.15 18.28
C ARG A 750 2.01 -52.53 17.94
N PRO A 751 2.51 -53.63 18.53
CA PRO A 751 1.84 -54.92 18.39
C PRO A 751 0.49 -54.88 19.13
N ALA A 752 -0.54 -55.42 18.48
CA ALA A 752 -1.87 -55.48 19.07
C ALA A 752 -1.96 -56.54 20.18
N GLY A 753 -2.38 -56.12 21.36
CA GLY A 753 -3.08 -56.96 22.35
C GLY A 753 -2.25 -57.95 23.19
N VAL A 754 -2.18 -57.67 24.50
CA VAL A 754 -2.40 -58.69 25.54
C VAL A 754 -3.30 -58.05 26.62
N PRO A 755 -4.41 -58.69 27.04
CA PRO A 755 -5.31 -58.13 28.05
C PRO A 755 -4.95 -58.58 29.47
N ASN A 756 -4.72 -57.59 30.36
CA ASN A 756 -5.32 -57.45 31.70
C ASN A 756 -4.77 -56.20 32.40
#